data_AF-A0AAD9K699-F1
#
_entry.id   AF-A0AAD9K699-F1
#
_cell.length_a   1.000
_cell.length_b   1.000
_cell.length_c   1.000
_cell.angle_alpha   90.00
_cell.angle_beta   90.00
_cell.angle_gamma   90.00
#
_symmetry.space_group_name_H-M   'P 1'
#
loop_
_entity.id
_entity.type
_entity.pdbx_description
1 polymer ?
#
loop_
_entity_poly.entity_id
_entity_poly.type
_entity_poly.pdbx_seq_one_letter_code
_entity_poly.pdbx_strand_id
1 'polypeptide(L)'
;MGCGSSKIQVNGDVTNLERILDLSVKDKEEEESEKIEIITDRDNSPFSKLEPLEPTDVVEIDFQEYFIQFPTASLLQEANKKYGKGKQPLLRTDDGELLPYPVSTSKSSVFVQSKYTDVDLFATQIFTNLLTSKYSGDEMSVTRVIFRWLATQDLNQSCEVSSDDDSVLWNLKTLEKSPGYYSEMFLRMCRFAGLQIKPIRGYVKHAHLEPGDTPDVDELNSWVAVVINDEWRLIDPHWGSSHMTGEDPGGWLLIDDNGQGGKSMEKESEKTVYSCNEVYFLTDPEQFIYSHIPVDDEDMQLLARPVTHREFIEMAYLKPPFFDLELRLLEHRKCVLYASEGEIDIQIGIPPEKRRSFMYRLWISNQERIEDVKLERFCIMQQKNNKLFCKIYFPSVEGVKAFPENERREWGPGPDLEAAGLLPVSHQEALIEAIDGTVEVRFKMTDDVAEILHQLHSNNKTRDELKRNVVHYIDHKTNEMVLLLILPDPGDYALNILAESKDADGKYSNVCSYIVSTECAAADWCLFPDLANGRIGSTAGQSELSLRLVSHDSPVIRCLETGELELLFESSVSCETITSLGLQLNDGGVKVLENLVWTKYEVRLITFRIRFPECGRYVLKVFAKKLGTEGSYQHAYTCLLHVTVPMETCLPFPSCFAQWKTDCDILEPTVNVLLADSKIMFTADVPSAWKMSVIDSDNRWMALDKDEDNIWRTEVETGNPGELRLCGQLERDSDTYLTLLSYTVIGENALQMEAKKQQLAQEEAKTNNSLKKEERKAQEDERSKIFEKYKQDLTDALRTRDLTKMKDALRVVERKKYVGRLQSLVEEARQMIKSLKRIQKLKQAILKLDQNTMLEIKNYQNPPKGVHEVMISTLLILGDSEKATKIWSDCQKCLVTIGKEGLFRRVTNFDLTALNAEIAARALYIIGRFRVDDITVSSAGAAVFYNWTTGMIGELYQTDPDAKNANPANIWRQKQILDALKSSLHTNKHRSG
;
A
#
# COMPACT_ATOMS: atom_id res chain seq x y z
N MET A 1 43.01 34.18 52.41
CA MET A 1 44.18 33.47 52.98
C MET A 1 45.01 33.03 51.80
N GLY A 2 45.99 33.79 51.34
CA GLY A 2 47.29 34.00 52.01
C GLY A 2 48.28 32.98 51.44
N CYS A 3 49.08 33.39 50.44
CA CYS A 3 50.55 33.56 50.52
C CYS A 3 51.30 32.23 50.59
N GLY A 4 52.11 31.83 49.61
CA GLY A 4 53.40 32.39 49.15
C GLY A 4 54.33 31.18 48.89
N SER A 5 55.43 31.17 48.16
CA SER A 5 56.39 32.17 47.68
C SER A 5 57.40 31.40 46.80
N SER A 6 57.50 31.68 45.50
CA SER A 6 58.62 32.39 44.84
C SER A 6 60.05 31.83 45.03
N LYS A 7 60.71 31.55 43.89
CA LYS A 7 62.03 32.12 43.57
C LYS A 7 62.25 32.22 42.06
N ILE A 8 62.60 33.44 41.67
CA ILE A 8 62.96 33.94 40.34
C ILE A 8 64.48 33.83 40.18
N GLN A 9 64.96 33.54 38.97
CA GLN A 9 66.05 34.34 38.41
C GLN A 9 65.93 34.41 36.88
N VAL A 10 65.62 35.63 36.43
CA VAL A 10 65.64 36.12 35.05
C VAL A 10 66.83 37.08 34.96
N ASN A 11 67.56 37.03 33.85
CA ASN A 11 68.17 38.17 33.17
C ASN A 11 67.83 37.90 31.69
N GLY A 12 67.00 38.66 30.97
CA GLY A 12 66.98 40.11 30.80
C GLY A 12 68.01 40.48 29.72
N ASP A 13 67.73 41.21 28.65
CA ASP A 13 66.54 41.85 28.12
C ASP A 13 66.95 42.48 26.75
N VAL A 14 65.98 42.99 26.01
CA VAL A 14 66.10 44.06 24.97
C VAL A 14 66.38 43.68 23.51
N THR A 15 65.63 44.43 22.70
CA THR A 15 65.20 44.42 21.32
C THR A 15 66.20 44.89 20.26
N ASN A 16 65.76 44.70 19.00
CA ASN A 16 66.01 45.49 17.78
C ASN A 16 67.14 45.10 16.82
N LEU A 17 66.69 44.83 15.58
CA LEU A 17 67.18 45.37 14.31
C LEU A 17 68.70 45.43 14.11
N GLU A 18 69.23 44.50 13.32
CA GLU A 18 70.06 44.80 12.13
C GLU A 18 70.66 43.50 11.55
N ARG A 19 70.74 43.43 10.21
CA ARG A 19 71.42 42.44 9.36
C ARG A 19 70.64 41.19 8.93
N ILE A 20 69.52 41.45 8.27
CA ILE A 20 69.26 40.84 6.96
C ILE A 20 69.66 41.90 5.92
N LEU A 21 70.34 41.45 4.85
CA LEU A 21 70.87 42.14 3.65
C LEU A 21 72.36 42.51 3.65
N ASP A 22 73.12 41.77 2.84
CA ASP A 22 73.87 42.24 1.64
C ASP A 22 74.88 41.14 1.23
N LEU A 23 75.05 40.64 0.00
CA LEU A 23 74.70 40.94 -1.41
C LEU A 23 74.83 39.57 -2.15
N SER A 24 74.12 39.19 -3.22
CA SER A 24 73.98 39.76 -4.58
C SER A 24 73.11 38.72 -5.33
N VAL A 25 71.87 38.95 -5.79
CA VAL A 25 71.33 39.91 -6.77
C VAL A 25 71.74 39.57 -8.22
N LYS A 26 70.67 39.32 -9.02
CA LYS A 26 70.48 39.46 -10.48
C LYS A 26 70.49 38.23 -11.37
N ASP A 27 69.51 38.02 -12.25
CA ASP A 27 68.21 38.68 -12.53
C ASP A 27 67.46 37.77 -13.52
N LYS A 28 66.14 37.58 -13.35
CA LYS A 28 65.12 38.20 -14.20
C LYS A 28 63.71 37.76 -13.77
N GLU A 29 63.05 38.71 -13.11
CA GLU A 29 61.61 38.82 -12.90
C GLU A 29 60.88 39.15 -14.21
N GLU A 30 59.61 38.78 -14.29
CA GLU A 30 58.54 39.74 -14.57
C GLU A 30 57.25 39.27 -13.86
N GLU A 31 56.73 40.13 -12.99
CA GLU A 31 55.43 40.03 -12.34
C GLU A 31 54.31 40.29 -13.37
N GLU A 32 53.17 39.61 -13.22
CA GLU A 32 51.89 40.27 -13.45
C GLU A 32 50.80 39.70 -12.54
N SER A 33 50.23 40.61 -11.75
CA SER A 33 49.00 40.45 -10.99
C SER A 33 47.81 40.39 -11.96
N GLU A 34 47.05 39.30 -11.98
CA GLU A 34 45.72 39.31 -12.58
C GLU A 34 44.64 38.69 -11.70
N LYS A 35 43.50 39.36 -11.78
CA LYS A 35 42.19 39.14 -11.18
C LYS A 35 41.75 37.67 -11.19
N ILE A 36 40.98 37.34 -10.16
CA ILE A 36 40.03 36.22 -10.19
C ILE A 36 39.02 36.49 -11.31
N GLU A 37 39.25 35.88 -12.48
CA GLU A 37 38.22 35.63 -13.49
C GLU A 37 37.57 34.27 -13.21
N ILE A 38 36.25 34.27 -13.18
CA ILE A 38 35.43 33.06 -13.19
C ILE A 38 35.59 32.46 -14.59
N ILE A 39 36.29 31.33 -14.69
CA ILE A 39 36.45 30.60 -15.96
C ILE A 39 35.11 29.95 -16.32
N THR A 40 34.34 30.63 -17.16
CA THR A 40 33.30 30.02 -17.99
C THR A 40 33.92 29.64 -19.33
N ASP A 41 34.55 28.47 -19.43
CA ASP A 41 34.89 27.89 -20.73
C ASP A 41 34.75 26.36 -20.67
N ARG A 42 33.84 25.84 -21.51
CA ARG A 42 33.48 24.41 -21.65
C ARG A 42 34.43 23.62 -22.55
N ASP A 43 35.59 24.18 -22.92
CA ASP A 43 36.47 23.60 -23.95
C ASP A 43 37.68 22.81 -23.41
N ASN A 44 37.72 22.44 -22.12
CA ASN A 44 38.78 21.61 -21.54
C ASN A 44 38.31 20.23 -21.06
N SER A 45 37.23 19.70 -21.64
CA SER A 45 36.99 18.26 -21.63
C SER A 45 38.04 17.57 -22.53
N PRO A 46 38.60 16.41 -22.17
CA PRO A 46 39.47 15.65 -23.09
C PRO A 46 38.78 15.28 -24.42
N PHE A 47 37.45 15.43 -24.53
CA PHE A 47 36.68 15.29 -25.76
C PHE A 47 36.76 16.48 -26.74
N SER A 48 37.25 17.66 -26.33
CA SER A 48 37.37 18.84 -27.22
C SER A 48 38.65 18.86 -28.06
N LYS A 49 39.64 18.01 -27.74
CA LYS A 49 40.97 17.96 -28.40
C LYS A 49 41.15 16.80 -29.38
N LEU A 50 40.10 16.07 -29.71
CA LEU A 50 40.15 14.97 -30.68
C LEU A 50 40.08 15.53 -32.11
N GLU A 51 41.08 15.23 -32.95
CA GLU A 51 40.94 15.41 -34.40
C GLU A 51 39.76 14.57 -34.92
N PRO A 52 38.96 15.08 -35.88
CA PRO A 52 37.80 14.36 -36.38
C PRO A 52 38.24 13.12 -37.17
N LEU A 53 37.91 11.93 -36.66
CA LEU A 53 37.96 10.69 -37.43
C LEU A 53 36.93 10.76 -38.57
N GLU A 54 37.29 10.19 -39.73
CA GLU A 54 36.40 10.15 -40.90
C GLU A 54 35.06 9.47 -40.57
N PRO A 55 33.92 9.98 -41.09
CA PRO A 55 32.60 9.50 -40.73
C PRO A 55 32.28 8.22 -41.49
N THR A 56 32.68 7.08 -40.94
CA THR A 56 32.07 5.79 -41.28
C THR A 56 31.68 5.07 -39.99
N ASP A 57 30.37 4.98 -39.78
CA ASP A 57 29.65 4.14 -38.80
C ASP A 57 29.53 4.60 -37.34
N VAL A 58 29.57 5.91 -37.05
CA VAL A 58 29.05 6.42 -35.77
C VAL A 58 27.54 6.62 -35.90
N VAL A 59 26.75 5.74 -35.30
CA VAL A 59 25.31 5.94 -35.14
C VAL A 59 25.12 7.13 -34.19
N GLU A 60 24.61 8.27 -34.67
CA GLU A 60 24.16 9.37 -33.82
C GLU A 60 23.00 8.85 -32.94
N ILE A 61 23.32 8.49 -31.70
CA ILE A 61 22.33 8.11 -30.71
C ILE A 61 21.77 9.40 -30.12
N ASP A 62 20.50 9.71 -30.43
CA ASP A 62 19.81 10.84 -29.82
C ASP A 62 19.56 10.57 -28.32
N PHE A 63 20.26 11.32 -27.47
CA PHE A 63 20.13 11.28 -26.01
C PHE A 63 19.27 12.42 -25.44
N GLN A 64 18.76 13.34 -26.27
CA GLN A 64 18.08 14.56 -25.82
C GLN A 64 16.87 14.26 -24.91
N GLU A 65 16.13 13.19 -25.19
CA GLU A 65 14.98 12.77 -24.39
C GLU A 65 15.35 12.43 -22.93
N TYR A 66 16.57 11.93 -22.67
CA TYR A 66 17.04 11.57 -21.33
C TYR A 66 17.46 12.78 -20.49
N PHE A 67 17.90 13.88 -21.14
CA PHE A 67 18.30 15.11 -20.45
C PHE A 67 17.11 15.99 -20.02
N ILE A 68 15.95 15.85 -20.66
CA ILE A 68 14.74 16.62 -20.32
C ILE A 68 14.07 16.08 -19.04
N GLN A 69 14.26 14.80 -18.73
CA GLN A 69 13.64 14.15 -17.59
C GLN A 69 14.51 14.25 -16.33
N PHE A 70 13.87 14.41 -15.17
CA PHE A 70 14.54 14.33 -13.87
C PHE A 70 15.09 12.91 -13.65
N PRO A 71 16.34 12.76 -13.17
CA PRO A 71 17.04 11.47 -13.16
C PRO A 71 16.34 10.45 -12.25
N THR A 72 16.33 9.19 -12.71
CA THR A 72 15.94 8.01 -11.93
C THR A 72 16.87 6.86 -12.27
N ALA A 73 17.08 5.92 -11.35
CA ALA A 73 17.94 4.75 -11.61
C ALA A 73 17.57 4.02 -12.92
N SER A 74 16.28 3.79 -13.18
CA SER A 74 15.82 3.14 -14.42
C SER A 74 16.13 3.95 -15.68
N LEU A 75 15.97 5.28 -15.62
CA LEU A 75 16.27 6.17 -16.75
C LEU A 75 17.76 6.21 -17.06
N LEU A 76 18.59 6.30 -16.02
CA LEU A 76 20.05 6.31 -16.12
C LEU A 76 20.58 4.97 -16.66
N GLN A 77 20.04 3.85 -16.17
CA GLN A 77 20.37 2.52 -16.67
C GLN A 77 20.01 2.37 -18.15
N GLU A 78 18.84 2.87 -18.57
CA GLU A 78 18.43 2.80 -19.98
C GLU A 78 19.36 3.63 -20.88
N ALA A 79 19.75 4.82 -20.44
CA ALA A 79 20.71 5.67 -21.15
C ALA A 79 22.06 4.96 -21.31
N ASN A 80 22.60 4.36 -20.25
CA ASN A 80 23.85 3.59 -20.29
C ASN A 80 23.75 2.37 -21.22
N LYS A 81 22.64 1.62 -21.18
CA LYS A 81 22.40 0.49 -22.10
C LYS A 81 22.31 0.94 -23.55
N LYS A 82 21.70 2.10 -23.82
CA LYS A 82 21.61 2.66 -25.18
C LYS A 82 22.99 3.06 -25.69
N TYR A 83 23.80 3.69 -24.84
CA TYR A 83 25.20 4.03 -25.13
C TYR A 83 26.02 2.80 -25.53
N GLY A 84 25.96 1.72 -24.73
CA GLY A 84 26.71 0.49 -25.01
C GLY A 84 26.35 -0.21 -26.33
N LYS A 85 25.10 -0.07 -26.81
CA LYS A 85 24.69 -0.61 -28.13
C LYS A 85 25.34 0.12 -29.31
N GLY A 86 25.86 1.34 -29.11
CA GLY A 86 26.44 2.18 -30.16
C GLY A 86 27.77 1.71 -30.73
N LYS A 87 28.39 0.64 -30.20
CA LYS A 87 29.73 0.13 -30.59
C LYS A 87 30.78 1.25 -30.73
N GLN A 88 30.85 2.14 -29.74
CA GLN A 88 31.91 3.15 -29.71
C GLN A 88 33.26 2.50 -29.32
N PRO A 89 34.38 2.90 -29.93
CA PRO A 89 35.70 2.40 -29.55
C PRO A 89 36.08 2.86 -28.13
N LEU A 90 36.65 1.97 -27.33
CA LEU A 90 37.18 2.31 -26.02
C LEU A 90 38.43 3.17 -26.18
N LEU A 91 38.37 4.41 -25.72
CA LEU A 91 39.48 5.35 -25.81
C LEU A 91 40.47 5.12 -24.67
N ARG A 92 41.77 5.22 -24.99
CA ARG A 92 42.88 5.10 -24.03
C ARG A 92 43.81 6.30 -24.16
N THR A 93 44.50 6.65 -23.08
CA THR A 93 45.61 7.61 -23.11
C THR A 93 46.82 7.00 -23.83
N ASP A 94 47.82 7.84 -24.14
CA ASP A 94 49.07 7.41 -24.77
C ASP A 94 49.82 6.35 -23.92
N ASP A 95 49.63 6.40 -22.60
CA ASP A 95 50.20 5.45 -21.63
C ASP A 95 49.38 4.13 -21.54
N GLY A 96 48.34 3.97 -22.35
CA GLY A 96 47.48 2.79 -22.41
C GLY A 96 46.34 2.75 -21.38
N GLU A 97 46.17 3.81 -20.58
CA GLU A 97 45.10 3.88 -19.58
C GLU A 97 43.74 4.12 -20.25
N LEU A 98 42.78 3.26 -19.96
CA LEU A 98 41.38 3.45 -20.33
C LEU A 98 40.82 4.81 -19.84
N LEU A 99 40.18 5.57 -20.74
CA LEU A 99 39.44 6.78 -20.35
C LEU A 99 38.09 6.43 -19.71
N PRO A 100 37.51 7.29 -18.86
CA PRO A 100 36.18 7.06 -18.29
C PRO A 100 35.12 7.00 -19.40
N TYR A 101 34.16 6.08 -19.29
CA TYR A 101 33.03 6.00 -20.20
C TYR A 101 31.81 5.36 -19.53
N PRO A 102 30.58 5.59 -20.05
CA PRO A 102 29.36 5.01 -19.50
C PRO A 102 29.33 3.48 -19.53
N VAL A 103 29.08 2.87 -18.37
CA VAL A 103 29.08 1.41 -18.22
C VAL A 103 27.71 0.83 -18.54
N SER A 104 27.64 -0.11 -19.48
CA SER A 104 26.36 -0.64 -20.02
C SER A 104 25.90 -1.97 -19.42
N THR A 105 26.79 -2.63 -18.67
CA THR A 105 26.66 -3.97 -18.07
C THR A 105 26.43 -3.86 -16.57
N SER A 106 25.57 -4.73 -16.02
CA SER A 106 25.25 -4.70 -14.58
C SER A 106 26.27 -5.47 -13.75
N LYS A 107 26.43 -5.11 -12.47
CA LYS A 107 27.22 -5.84 -11.47
C LYS A 107 26.91 -7.32 -11.48
N SER A 108 25.63 -7.69 -11.48
CA SER A 108 25.18 -9.08 -11.48
C SER A 108 25.60 -9.89 -12.71
N SER A 109 25.90 -9.23 -13.82
CA SER A 109 26.39 -9.89 -15.04
C SER A 109 27.88 -10.22 -14.99
N VAL A 110 28.66 -9.46 -14.20
CA VAL A 110 30.13 -9.59 -14.12
C VAL A 110 30.58 -10.26 -12.82
N PHE A 111 29.81 -10.08 -11.74
CA PHE A 111 30.11 -10.61 -10.42
C PHE A 111 28.89 -11.33 -9.81
N VAL A 112 29.09 -12.60 -9.46
CA VAL A 112 28.12 -13.43 -8.73
C VAL A 112 28.81 -14.00 -7.50
N GLN A 113 28.47 -13.48 -6.32
CA GLN A 113 29.17 -13.75 -5.06
C GLN A 113 29.39 -15.24 -4.78
N SER A 114 28.39 -16.09 -5.05
CA SER A 114 28.49 -17.54 -4.82
C SER A 114 29.59 -18.25 -5.62
N LYS A 115 30.11 -17.63 -6.69
CA LYS A 115 31.25 -18.16 -7.46
C LYS A 115 32.61 -17.85 -6.84
N TYR A 116 32.66 -16.94 -5.87
CA TYR A 116 33.90 -16.44 -5.26
C TYR A 116 34.07 -16.86 -3.79
N THR A 117 33.33 -17.86 -3.32
CA THR A 117 33.41 -18.33 -1.92
C THR A 117 34.82 -18.79 -1.53
N ASP A 118 35.54 -19.46 -2.42
CA ASP A 118 36.93 -19.86 -2.17
C ASP A 118 37.90 -18.68 -2.13
N VAL A 119 37.57 -17.61 -2.86
CA VAL A 119 38.32 -16.34 -2.88
C VAL A 119 38.08 -15.59 -1.57
N ASP A 120 36.83 -15.54 -1.09
CA ASP A 120 36.44 -14.93 0.19
C ASP A 120 37.07 -15.68 1.39
N LEU A 121 37.07 -17.02 1.36
CA LEU A 121 37.75 -17.84 2.38
C LEU A 121 39.26 -17.61 2.38
N PHE A 122 39.87 -17.50 1.21
CA PHE A 122 41.30 -17.19 1.09
C PHE A 122 41.64 -15.81 1.65
N ALA A 123 40.82 -14.79 1.35
CA ALA A 123 41.01 -13.42 1.82
C ALA A 123 40.98 -13.30 3.35
N THR A 124 40.18 -14.13 4.03
CA THR A 124 40.03 -14.10 5.49
C THR A 124 41.12 -14.89 6.23
N GLN A 125 41.88 -15.75 5.55
CA GLN A 125 42.83 -16.67 6.19
C GLN A 125 44.32 -16.28 6.03
N ILE A 126 44.64 -15.26 5.23
CA ILE A 126 46.03 -14.99 4.78
C ILE A 126 46.60 -13.66 5.28
N PHE A 127 47.91 -13.68 5.55
CA PHE A 127 48.71 -12.51 5.91
C PHE A 127 48.98 -11.58 4.70
N THR A 128 49.08 -10.28 4.96
CA THR A 128 49.16 -9.18 3.96
C THR A 128 50.12 -9.39 2.79
N ASN A 129 51.27 -10.03 3.02
CA ASN A 129 52.37 -10.05 2.05
C ASN A 129 52.17 -11.09 0.92
N LEU A 130 51.15 -11.95 1.02
CA LEU A 130 50.85 -13.00 0.03
C LEU A 130 49.45 -12.83 -0.59
N LEU A 131 48.77 -11.73 -0.28
CA LEU A 131 47.34 -11.56 -0.47
C LEU A 131 46.90 -11.74 -1.94
N THR A 132 47.72 -11.37 -2.92
CA THR A 132 47.37 -11.47 -4.35
C THR A 132 48.05 -12.63 -5.07
N SER A 133 48.90 -13.39 -4.38
CA SER A 133 49.81 -14.38 -5.00
C SER A 133 49.09 -15.56 -5.67
N LYS A 134 47.98 -16.05 -5.08
CA LYS A 134 47.22 -17.22 -5.59
C LYS A 134 46.39 -16.90 -6.83
N TYR A 135 45.91 -15.66 -6.96
CA TYR A 135 44.98 -15.25 -8.02
C TYR A 135 45.60 -14.23 -8.98
N SER A 136 46.93 -14.09 -8.96
CA SER A 136 47.66 -13.16 -9.84
C SER A 136 47.29 -13.39 -11.31
N GLY A 137 46.92 -12.32 -12.01
CA GLY A 137 46.46 -12.35 -13.40
C GLY A 137 44.94 -12.47 -13.60
N ASP A 138 44.16 -12.68 -12.54
CA ASP A 138 42.69 -12.58 -12.57
C ASP A 138 42.24 -11.29 -11.87
N GLU A 139 41.93 -10.26 -12.67
CA GLU A 139 41.57 -8.93 -12.19
C GLU A 139 40.43 -8.95 -11.17
N MET A 140 39.38 -9.76 -11.43
CA MET A 140 38.20 -9.85 -10.58
C MET A 140 38.52 -10.51 -9.24
N SER A 141 39.20 -11.66 -9.28
CA SER A 141 39.57 -12.37 -8.05
C SER A 141 40.54 -11.54 -7.20
N VAL A 142 41.54 -10.90 -7.80
CA VAL A 142 42.49 -10.03 -7.07
C VAL A 142 41.77 -8.88 -6.40
N THR A 143 40.91 -8.16 -7.15
CA THR A 143 40.13 -7.04 -6.62
C THR A 143 39.23 -7.50 -5.47
N ARG A 144 38.59 -8.66 -5.61
CA ARG A 144 37.73 -9.26 -4.58
C ARG A 144 38.51 -9.62 -3.32
N VAL A 145 39.69 -10.24 -3.43
CA VAL A 145 40.51 -10.57 -2.26
C VAL A 145 40.92 -9.32 -1.51
N ILE A 146 41.41 -8.28 -2.21
CA ILE A 146 41.85 -7.03 -1.58
C ILE A 146 40.67 -6.38 -0.83
N PHE A 147 39.51 -6.27 -1.48
CA PHE A 147 38.30 -5.69 -0.88
C PHE A 147 37.87 -6.48 0.34
N ARG A 148 37.85 -7.81 0.23
CA ARG A 148 37.32 -8.67 1.28
C ARG A 148 38.26 -8.77 2.48
N TRP A 149 39.56 -8.76 2.24
CA TRP A 149 40.55 -8.66 3.30
C TRP A 149 40.41 -7.35 4.06
N LEU A 150 40.29 -6.22 3.35
CA LEU A 150 40.11 -4.91 3.97
C LEU A 150 38.85 -4.84 4.83
N ALA A 151 37.74 -5.35 4.29
CA ALA A 151 36.44 -5.28 4.94
C ALA A 151 36.20 -6.29 6.07
N THR A 152 37.18 -7.17 6.34
CA THR A 152 37.12 -8.15 7.43
C THR A 152 38.07 -7.82 8.58
N GLN A 153 38.76 -6.67 8.51
CA GLN A 153 39.57 -6.17 9.61
C GLN A 153 38.66 -5.59 10.71
N ASP A 154 38.61 -6.25 11.88
CA ASP A 154 37.88 -5.75 13.05
C ASP A 154 38.76 -4.74 13.81
N LEU A 155 38.51 -3.45 13.60
CA LEU A 155 39.27 -2.37 14.24
C LEU A 155 38.87 -2.12 15.70
N ASN A 156 37.87 -2.84 16.25
CA ASN A 156 37.49 -2.71 17.66
C ASN A 156 38.45 -3.47 18.60
N GLN A 157 39.31 -4.35 18.08
CA GLN A 157 40.28 -5.12 18.87
C GLN A 157 41.60 -4.37 18.99
N SER A 158 41.92 -3.90 20.19
CA SER A 158 43.12 -3.11 20.47
C SER A 158 44.41 -3.93 20.29
N CYS A 159 45.19 -3.62 19.26
CA CYS A 159 46.57 -4.09 19.13
C CYS A 159 47.57 -3.04 19.67
N GLU A 160 48.60 -3.49 20.39
CA GLU A 160 49.71 -2.64 20.85
C GLU A 160 50.52 -2.10 19.66
N VAL A 161 50.85 -0.82 19.71
CA VAL A 161 51.41 -0.05 18.60
C VAL A 161 52.90 -0.36 18.42
N SER A 162 53.32 -0.68 17.20
CA SER A 162 54.74 -0.60 16.81
C SER A 162 55.10 0.85 16.46
N SER A 163 56.31 1.28 16.81
CA SER A 163 56.81 2.65 16.59
C SER A 163 57.20 2.97 15.15
N ASP A 164 57.02 2.05 14.20
CA ASP A 164 57.33 2.26 12.78
C ASP A 164 56.11 2.81 12.02
N ASP A 165 56.24 4.07 11.59
CA ASP A 165 55.41 4.69 10.54
C ASP A 165 55.58 3.82 9.26
N ASP A 166 54.46 3.42 8.63
CA ASP A 166 54.33 2.43 7.52
C ASP A 166 54.19 0.93 7.87
N SER A 167 54.19 0.52 9.15
CA SER A 167 53.84 -0.89 9.49
C SER A 167 52.37 -1.22 9.18
N VAL A 168 52.05 -2.49 8.89
CA VAL A 168 50.66 -2.96 8.64
C VAL A 168 49.74 -2.59 9.81
N LEU A 169 50.22 -2.73 11.05
CA LEU A 169 49.46 -2.37 12.26
C LEU A 169 49.24 -0.86 12.39
N TRP A 170 50.21 -0.04 11.97
CA TRP A 170 50.05 1.42 11.92
C TRP A 170 48.98 1.80 10.89
N ASN A 171 49.04 1.22 9.68
CA ASN A 171 48.06 1.47 8.62
C ASN A 171 46.64 1.06 9.03
N LEU A 172 46.47 -0.10 9.68
CA LEU A 172 45.17 -0.56 10.20
C LEU A 172 44.63 0.36 11.29
N LYS A 173 45.48 0.90 12.17
CA LYS A 173 45.06 1.87 13.20
C LYS A 173 44.74 3.25 12.61
N THR A 174 45.39 3.63 11.52
CA THR A 174 45.06 4.86 10.78
C THR A 174 43.67 4.80 10.16
N LEU A 175 43.19 3.61 9.75
CA LEU A 175 41.81 3.41 9.28
C LEU A 175 40.75 3.72 10.34
N GLU A 176 41.04 3.48 11.63
CA GLU A 176 40.13 3.81 12.75
C GLU A 176 39.96 5.34 12.89
N LYS A 177 41.02 6.10 12.63
CA LYS A 177 41.06 7.56 12.84
C LYS A 177 40.73 8.38 11.60
N SER A 178 40.86 7.79 10.41
CA SER A 178 40.68 8.48 9.13
C SER A 178 39.94 7.60 8.14
N PRO A 179 38.60 7.71 8.06
CA PRO A 179 37.76 6.99 7.09
C PRO A 179 38.21 7.11 5.64
N GLY A 180 38.72 8.27 5.23
CA GLY A 180 39.26 8.49 3.88
C GLY A 180 40.50 7.63 3.54
N TYR A 181 41.17 7.06 4.55
CA TYR A 181 42.36 6.22 4.36
C TYR A 181 42.03 4.83 3.79
N TYR A 182 40.80 4.36 3.89
CA TYR A 182 40.35 3.09 3.29
C TYR A 182 40.56 3.08 1.77
N SER A 183 40.14 4.16 1.10
CA SER A 183 40.26 4.31 -0.35
C SER A 183 41.72 4.40 -0.80
N GLU A 184 42.56 5.10 -0.04
CA GLU A 184 43.99 5.17 -0.30
C GLU A 184 44.69 3.81 -0.12
N MET A 185 44.36 3.06 0.93
CA MET A 185 44.95 1.74 1.15
C MET A 185 44.53 0.75 0.06
N PHE A 186 43.24 0.74 -0.29
CA PHE A 186 42.74 -0.07 -1.40
C PHE A 186 43.41 0.29 -2.74
N LEU A 187 43.57 1.59 -3.01
CA LEU A 187 44.26 2.11 -4.20
C LEU A 187 45.70 1.59 -4.29
N ARG A 188 46.47 1.69 -3.20
CA ARG A 188 47.87 1.21 -3.14
C ARG A 188 47.98 -0.28 -3.40
N MET A 189 47.11 -1.08 -2.76
CA MET A 189 47.11 -2.54 -2.91
C MET A 189 46.76 -2.95 -4.35
N CYS A 190 45.78 -2.30 -4.96
CA CYS A 190 45.38 -2.58 -6.35
C CYS A 190 46.48 -2.20 -7.35
N ARG A 191 47.11 -1.02 -7.19
CA ARG A 191 48.24 -0.59 -8.03
C ARG A 191 49.42 -1.54 -7.91
N PHE A 192 49.75 -2.00 -6.70
CA PHE A 192 50.80 -3.00 -6.49
C PHE A 192 50.48 -4.33 -7.18
N ALA A 193 49.20 -4.71 -7.24
CA ALA A 193 48.74 -5.90 -7.94
C ALA A 193 48.63 -5.73 -9.47
N GLY A 194 49.01 -4.56 -10.02
CA GLY A 194 48.97 -4.28 -11.45
C GLY A 194 47.58 -3.93 -12.00
N LEU A 195 46.60 -3.63 -11.14
CA LEU A 195 45.26 -3.24 -11.57
C LEU A 195 45.21 -1.77 -11.97
N GLN A 196 44.49 -1.47 -13.05
CA GLN A 196 44.19 -0.09 -13.42
C GLN A 196 43.08 0.47 -12.51
N ILE A 197 43.39 1.52 -11.75
CA ILE A 197 42.51 2.08 -10.72
C ILE A 197 42.70 3.60 -10.59
N LYS A 198 41.59 4.33 -10.41
CA LYS A 198 41.57 5.78 -10.22
C LYS A 198 40.86 6.16 -8.91
N PRO A 199 41.44 7.06 -8.09
CA PRO A 199 40.74 7.64 -6.96
C PRO A 199 39.70 8.64 -7.46
N ILE A 200 38.58 8.73 -6.75
CA ILE A 200 37.50 9.69 -7.01
C ILE A 200 37.23 10.42 -5.70
N ARG A 201 37.15 11.75 -5.76
CA ARG A 201 36.79 12.60 -4.63
C ARG A 201 35.43 13.24 -4.89
N GLY A 202 34.60 13.30 -3.86
CA GLY A 202 33.31 13.96 -3.98
C GLY A 202 32.43 13.86 -2.74
N TYR A 203 31.15 14.20 -2.92
CA TYR A 203 30.18 14.23 -1.84
C TYR A 203 29.50 12.89 -1.66
N VAL A 204 29.25 12.55 -0.40
CA VAL A 204 28.49 11.37 -0.03
C VAL A 204 27.35 11.76 0.89
N LYS A 205 26.14 11.27 0.64
CA LYS A 205 24.99 11.47 1.52
C LYS A 205 25.16 10.62 2.79
N HIS A 206 25.89 11.15 3.77
CA HIS A 206 26.14 10.49 5.05
C HIS A 206 25.01 10.75 6.07
N ALA A 207 25.14 10.17 7.27
CA ALA A 207 24.07 10.10 8.26
C ALA A 207 23.58 11.47 8.78
N HIS A 208 24.39 12.52 8.68
CA HIS A 208 24.07 13.84 9.26
C HIS A 208 23.49 14.84 8.25
N LEU A 209 23.35 14.47 6.97
CA LEU A 209 22.78 15.36 5.94
C LEU A 209 21.26 15.16 5.84
N GLU A 210 20.46 16.19 6.12
CA GLU A 210 19.01 16.08 5.97
C GLU A 210 18.62 16.03 4.48
N PRO A 211 17.60 15.24 4.10
CA PRO A 211 17.16 15.19 2.71
C PRO A 211 16.76 16.58 2.17
N GLY A 212 17.55 17.09 1.22
CA GLY A 212 17.36 18.40 0.61
C GLY A 212 18.39 19.45 1.02
N ASP A 213 19.25 19.15 2.00
CA ASP A 213 20.36 20.01 2.39
C ASP A 213 21.47 20.02 1.34
N THR A 214 22.18 21.15 1.28
CA THR A 214 23.42 21.27 0.51
C THR A 214 24.56 20.61 1.27
N PRO A 215 25.31 19.68 0.66
CA PRO A 215 26.50 19.10 1.29
C PRO A 215 27.49 20.19 1.71
N ASP A 216 28.15 19.99 2.86
CA ASP A 216 29.25 20.86 3.29
C ASP A 216 30.45 20.66 2.37
N VAL A 217 30.94 21.76 1.80
CA VAL A 217 32.04 21.79 0.82
C VAL A 217 33.36 21.31 1.44
N ASP A 218 33.48 21.42 2.77
CA ASP A 218 34.67 21.04 3.52
C ASP A 218 34.71 19.53 3.89
N GLU A 219 33.60 18.79 3.73
CA GLU A 219 33.48 17.36 4.09
C GLU A 219 33.49 16.41 2.87
N LEU A 220 34.58 16.42 2.11
CA LEU A 220 34.72 15.54 0.93
C LEU A 220 35.19 14.14 1.33
N ASN A 221 34.55 13.14 0.71
CA ASN A 221 34.92 11.74 0.85
C ASN A 221 35.66 11.27 -0.41
N SER A 222 36.24 10.07 -0.33
CA SER A 222 36.92 9.45 -1.46
C SER A 222 36.52 8.00 -1.63
N TRP A 223 36.37 7.57 -2.88
CA TRP A 223 36.16 6.19 -3.31
C TRP A 223 37.02 5.93 -4.54
N VAL A 224 36.87 4.76 -5.18
CA VAL A 224 37.71 4.39 -6.33
C VAL A 224 36.87 3.85 -7.49
N ALA A 225 37.42 3.95 -8.69
CA ALA A 225 36.99 3.15 -9.84
C ALA A 225 38.12 2.24 -10.28
N VAL A 226 37.84 0.95 -10.50
CA VAL A 226 38.80 -0.06 -10.98
C VAL A 226 38.35 -0.59 -12.34
N VAL A 227 39.30 -0.89 -13.22
CA VAL A 227 39.00 -1.55 -14.50
C VAL A 227 38.93 -3.05 -14.30
N ILE A 228 37.82 -3.65 -14.72
CA ILE A 228 37.61 -5.10 -14.72
C ILE A 228 37.02 -5.48 -16.08
N ASN A 229 37.67 -6.40 -16.80
CA ASN A 229 37.24 -6.82 -18.15
C ASN A 229 37.03 -5.61 -19.09
N ASP A 230 38.00 -4.69 -19.11
CA ASP A 230 37.97 -3.43 -19.87
C ASP A 230 36.83 -2.45 -19.51
N GLU A 231 36.16 -2.61 -18.37
CA GLU A 231 35.10 -1.70 -17.90
C GLU A 231 35.43 -1.08 -16.54
N TRP A 232 35.16 0.21 -16.38
CA TRP A 232 35.25 0.89 -15.09
C TRP A 232 34.17 0.41 -14.12
N ARG A 233 34.54 0.17 -12.85
CA ARG A 233 33.62 -0.26 -11.79
C ARG A 233 33.88 0.50 -10.51
N LEU A 234 32.80 1.01 -9.91
CA LEU A 234 32.85 1.83 -8.70
C LEU A 234 32.94 0.94 -7.45
N ILE A 235 33.85 1.27 -6.55
CA ILE A 235 34.00 0.63 -5.24
C ILE A 235 34.15 1.73 -4.20
N ASP A 236 33.37 1.65 -3.11
CA ASP A 236 33.66 2.40 -1.87
C ASP A 236 34.23 1.42 -0.83
N PRO A 237 35.55 1.44 -0.58
CA PRO A 237 36.18 0.55 0.38
C PRO A 237 35.81 0.87 1.83
N HIS A 238 35.48 2.11 2.17
CA HIS A 238 35.13 2.52 3.53
C HIS A 238 33.72 2.02 3.90
N TRP A 239 32.72 2.37 3.09
CA TRP A 239 31.33 1.92 3.25
C TRP A 239 31.17 0.42 2.97
N GLY A 240 32.08 -0.15 2.20
CA GLY A 240 32.21 -1.60 2.00
C GLY A 240 32.78 -2.36 3.21
N SER A 241 33.46 -1.67 4.13
CA SER A 241 34.11 -2.28 5.31
C SER A 241 33.40 -1.98 6.63
N SER A 242 32.58 -0.94 6.66
CA SER A 242 31.91 -0.51 7.87
C SER A 242 30.59 0.19 7.57
N HIS A 243 29.69 0.18 8.54
CA HIS A 243 28.49 1.01 8.54
C HIS A 243 28.19 1.51 9.94
N MET A 244 27.53 2.66 10.04
CA MET A 244 27.11 3.21 11.32
C MET A 244 25.77 2.61 11.74
N THR A 245 25.64 2.28 13.03
CA THR A 245 24.40 1.86 13.68
C THR A 245 24.05 2.85 14.79
N GLY A 246 22.75 3.11 14.96
CA GLY A 246 22.24 4.24 15.74
C GLY A 246 21.79 5.37 14.82
N GLU A 247 20.65 5.98 15.12
CA GLU A 247 20.12 7.16 14.41
C GLU A 247 20.28 8.35 15.36
N ASP A 248 21.11 9.35 15.06
CA ASP A 248 20.96 10.67 15.72
C ASP A 248 19.72 11.32 15.09
N PRO A 249 18.62 11.50 15.86
CA PRO A 249 17.42 12.12 15.32
C PRO A 249 17.64 13.56 14.88
N GLY A 250 18.73 14.20 15.31
CA GLY A 250 18.99 15.60 15.07
C GLY A 250 17.84 16.47 15.57
N GLY A 251 17.33 17.34 14.69
CA GLY A 251 16.18 18.18 14.95
C GLY A 251 14.82 17.46 14.89
N TRP A 252 14.77 16.14 14.68
CA TRP A 252 13.54 15.39 14.47
C TRP A 252 13.10 14.61 15.70
N LEU A 253 11.79 14.50 15.88
CA LEU A 253 11.16 13.73 16.94
C LEU A 253 10.43 12.55 16.30
N LEU A 254 10.80 11.33 16.70
CA LEU A 254 10.03 10.15 16.33
C LEU A 254 8.67 10.24 17.00
N ILE A 255 7.62 10.02 16.22
CA ILE A 255 6.27 9.95 16.76
C ILE A 255 6.05 8.52 17.21
N ASP A 256 5.98 8.32 18.53
CA ASP A 256 5.76 7.01 19.13
C ASP A 256 4.26 6.61 19.11
N ASP A 257 4.01 5.33 19.40
CA ASP A 257 2.67 4.71 19.45
C ASP A 257 1.75 5.36 20.52
N ASN A 258 2.26 6.26 21.37
CA ASN A 258 1.52 6.85 22.48
C ASN A 258 1.05 8.28 22.21
N GLY A 259 1.37 8.87 21.06
CA GLY A 259 0.96 10.25 20.73
C GLY A 259 1.63 11.31 21.61
N GLN A 260 2.63 10.91 22.40
CA GLN A 260 3.54 11.82 23.06
C GLN A 260 4.72 11.98 22.11
N GLY A 261 4.56 12.80 21.06
CA GLY A 261 5.68 13.24 20.24
C GLY A 261 6.70 13.94 21.14
N GLY A 262 7.63 13.20 21.74
CA GLY A 262 8.26 13.73 22.95
C GLY A 262 9.24 12.84 23.70
N LYS A 263 9.39 11.55 23.41
CA LYS A 263 10.66 10.90 23.77
C LYS A 263 11.62 11.12 22.62
N SER A 264 12.54 12.09 22.81
CA SER A 264 13.85 11.96 22.18
C SER A 264 14.27 10.51 22.41
N MET A 265 14.58 9.74 21.36
CA MET A 265 15.33 8.52 21.62
C MET A 265 16.49 8.93 22.52
N GLU A 266 16.71 8.21 23.62
CA GLU A 266 18.02 8.29 24.26
C GLU A 266 19.01 8.10 23.12
N LYS A 267 19.93 9.04 22.93
CA LYS A 267 20.94 8.94 21.87
C LYS A 267 21.54 7.55 21.97
N GLU A 268 21.11 6.62 21.12
CA GLU A 268 21.80 5.35 21.00
C GLU A 268 23.16 5.76 20.48
N SER A 269 24.19 5.53 21.30
CA SER A 269 25.56 5.88 20.95
C SER A 269 25.83 5.34 19.55
N GLU A 270 26.14 6.22 18.60
CA GLU A 270 26.54 5.81 17.25
C GLU A 270 27.68 4.79 17.39
N LYS A 271 27.47 3.61 16.83
CA LYS A 271 28.45 2.52 16.84
C LYS A 271 28.77 2.14 15.41
N THR A 272 30.04 2.25 15.05
CA THR A 272 30.56 1.70 13.81
C THR A 272 30.60 0.18 13.92
N VAL A 273 29.87 -0.48 13.03
CA VAL A 273 29.90 -1.94 12.88
C VAL A 273 30.80 -2.26 11.70
N TYR A 274 31.92 -2.94 11.98
CA TYR A 274 32.82 -3.46 10.95
C TYR A 274 32.28 -4.79 10.43
N SER A 275 31.69 -4.74 9.24
CA SER A 275 31.26 -5.92 8.51
C SER A 275 31.27 -5.61 7.02
N CYS A 276 31.58 -6.61 6.21
CA CYS A 276 31.69 -6.35 4.79
C CYS A 276 30.30 -6.15 4.15
N ASN A 277 30.13 -4.98 3.55
CA ASN A 277 28.93 -4.57 2.85
C ASN A 277 29.11 -4.75 1.33
N GLU A 278 28.44 -5.77 0.78
CA GLU A 278 28.53 -6.11 -0.65
C GLU A 278 28.06 -5.01 -1.57
N VAL A 279 27.16 -4.12 -1.12
CA VAL A 279 26.55 -3.09 -1.96
C VAL A 279 27.60 -2.23 -2.64
N TYR A 280 28.63 -1.83 -1.88
CA TYR A 280 29.68 -0.90 -2.28
C TYR A 280 30.84 -1.55 -3.05
N PHE A 281 30.72 -2.83 -3.42
CA PHE A 281 31.66 -3.52 -4.30
C PHE A 281 31.12 -3.57 -5.73
N LEU A 282 31.79 -2.94 -6.68
CA LEU A 282 31.43 -2.90 -8.11
C LEU A 282 29.99 -2.41 -8.36
N THR A 283 29.55 -1.41 -7.60
CA THR A 283 28.17 -0.91 -7.64
C THR A 283 27.84 -0.33 -9.01
N ASP A 284 26.63 -0.59 -9.48
CA ASP A 284 26.17 -0.03 -10.76
C ASP A 284 26.07 1.51 -10.67
N PRO A 285 26.61 2.26 -11.65
CA PRO A 285 26.64 3.72 -11.64
C PRO A 285 25.28 4.39 -11.39
N GLU A 286 24.22 3.87 -11.98
CA GLU A 286 22.85 4.38 -11.82
C GLU A 286 22.28 4.23 -10.41
N GLN A 287 22.88 3.36 -9.58
CA GLN A 287 22.54 3.16 -8.17
C GLN A 287 23.52 3.94 -7.28
N PHE A 288 24.82 3.90 -7.59
CA PHE A 288 25.87 4.54 -6.80
C PHE A 288 25.68 6.08 -6.72
N ILE A 289 25.20 6.70 -7.80
CA ILE A 289 24.94 8.14 -7.89
C ILE A 289 23.87 8.63 -6.89
N TYR A 290 23.06 7.75 -6.30
CA TYR A 290 22.07 8.16 -5.28
C TYR A 290 22.72 8.55 -3.95
N SER A 291 23.91 8.03 -3.67
CA SER A 291 24.66 8.30 -2.45
C SER A 291 25.98 9.02 -2.69
N HIS A 292 26.62 8.89 -3.86
CA HIS A 292 27.96 9.45 -4.14
C HIS A 292 27.96 10.28 -5.42
N ILE A 293 28.51 11.50 -5.41
CA ILE A 293 28.69 12.32 -6.61
C ILE A 293 30.11 12.91 -6.68
N PRO A 294 30.86 12.70 -7.78
CA PRO A 294 32.20 13.26 -7.93
C PRO A 294 32.16 14.78 -8.07
N VAL A 295 33.22 15.44 -7.61
CA VAL A 295 33.38 16.90 -7.70
C VAL A 295 34.44 17.31 -8.71
N ASP A 296 35.50 16.51 -8.86
CA ASP A 296 36.65 16.86 -9.71
C ASP A 296 36.47 16.47 -11.18
N ASP A 297 35.78 15.36 -11.45
CA ASP A 297 35.59 14.80 -12.80
C ASP A 297 34.18 14.20 -12.96
N GLU A 298 33.35 14.84 -13.78
CA GLU A 298 31.95 14.42 -14.02
C GLU A 298 31.87 13.10 -14.80
N ASP A 299 32.87 12.78 -15.64
CA ASP A 299 32.88 11.56 -16.45
C ASP A 299 33.07 10.30 -15.57
N MET A 300 33.62 10.48 -14.36
CA MET A 300 33.78 9.44 -13.35
C MET A 300 32.46 9.05 -12.67
N GLN A 301 31.33 9.70 -13.02
CA GLN A 301 30.01 9.17 -12.73
C GLN A 301 29.73 7.88 -13.51
N LEU A 302 30.41 7.65 -14.65
CA LEU A 302 30.20 6.52 -15.55
C LEU A 302 28.75 6.42 -16.07
N LEU A 303 28.12 7.58 -16.27
CA LEU A 303 26.74 7.74 -16.73
C LEU A 303 26.71 8.42 -18.11
N ALA A 304 25.93 7.88 -19.05
CA ALA A 304 25.70 8.47 -20.37
C ALA A 304 24.88 9.77 -20.28
N ARG A 305 24.11 9.91 -19.21
CA ARG A 305 23.44 11.16 -18.81
C ARG A 305 23.95 11.53 -17.42
N PRO A 306 24.97 12.38 -17.31
CA PRO A 306 25.47 12.83 -16.02
C PRO A 306 24.38 13.48 -15.16
N VAL A 307 24.47 13.27 -13.85
CA VAL A 307 23.64 13.88 -12.82
C VAL A 307 24.37 15.11 -12.30
N THR A 308 23.68 16.24 -12.29
CA THR A 308 24.26 17.48 -11.73
C THR A 308 24.23 17.48 -10.21
N HIS A 309 25.10 18.28 -9.58
CA HIS A 309 25.10 18.47 -8.13
C HIS A 309 23.72 18.87 -7.56
N ARG A 310 23.01 19.74 -8.28
CA ARG A 310 21.65 20.15 -7.91
C ARG A 310 20.66 18.99 -7.96
N GLU A 311 20.69 18.22 -9.05
CA GLU A 311 19.81 17.06 -9.18
C GLU A 311 20.11 16.02 -8.11
N PHE A 312 21.39 15.78 -7.82
CA PHE A 312 21.81 14.89 -6.74
C PHE A 312 21.21 15.27 -5.39
N ILE A 313 21.22 16.56 -5.03
CA ILE A 313 20.57 17.07 -3.80
C ILE A 313 19.06 16.83 -3.83
N GLU A 314 18.42 17.17 -4.96
CA GLU A 314 16.97 17.10 -5.10
C GLU A 314 16.44 15.66 -5.24
N MET A 315 17.26 14.69 -5.66
CA MET A 315 16.88 13.29 -5.90
C MET A 315 16.38 12.61 -4.62
N ALA A 316 15.35 11.76 -4.77
CA ALA A 316 14.81 10.96 -3.69
C ALA A 316 15.90 10.21 -2.90
N TYR A 317 15.75 10.17 -1.57
CA TYR A 317 16.70 9.54 -0.68
C TYR A 317 16.43 8.03 -0.62
N LEU A 318 17.19 7.26 -1.41
CA LEU A 318 17.03 5.81 -1.55
C LEU A 318 18.24 5.06 -0.97
N LYS A 319 17.97 4.04 -0.15
CA LYS A 319 18.99 3.17 0.45
C LYS A 319 19.13 1.86 -0.33
N PRO A 320 20.23 1.12 -0.18
CA PRO A 320 20.51 -0.10 -0.96
C PRO A 320 19.37 -1.14 -1.03
N PRO A 321 18.63 -1.44 0.06
CA PRO A 321 17.51 -2.39 -0.01
C PRO A 321 16.41 -2.01 -1.02
N PHE A 322 16.28 -0.73 -1.37
CA PHE A 322 15.36 -0.29 -2.41
C PHE A 322 15.72 -0.89 -3.77
N PHE A 323 17.01 -0.94 -4.10
CA PHE A 323 17.52 -1.48 -5.35
C PHE A 323 17.57 -3.02 -5.34
N ASP A 324 17.93 -3.63 -4.21
CA ASP A 324 17.96 -5.11 -4.06
C ASP A 324 16.58 -5.76 -4.22
N LEU A 325 15.54 -5.03 -3.78
CA LEU A 325 14.13 -5.39 -3.96
C LEU A 325 13.55 -4.93 -5.31
N GLU A 326 14.36 -4.29 -6.15
CA GLU A 326 13.98 -3.77 -7.47
C GLU A 326 12.74 -2.85 -7.42
N LEU A 327 12.62 -2.09 -6.33
CA LEU A 327 11.54 -1.12 -6.15
C LEU A 327 11.70 0.03 -7.14
N ARG A 328 10.58 0.65 -7.51
CA ARG A 328 10.57 1.77 -8.46
C ARG A 328 9.71 2.92 -7.97
N LEU A 329 10.25 4.13 -7.98
CA LEU A 329 9.45 5.33 -7.73
C LEU A 329 8.51 5.55 -8.93
N LEU A 330 7.21 5.42 -8.70
CA LEU A 330 6.19 5.66 -9.73
C LEU A 330 5.83 7.15 -9.81
N GLU A 331 5.74 7.78 -8.64
CA GLU A 331 5.53 9.21 -8.48
C GLU A 331 6.62 9.81 -7.58
N HIS A 332 6.77 11.15 -7.62
CA HIS A 332 7.63 11.90 -6.71
C HIS A 332 9.13 11.49 -6.71
N ARG A 333 9.87 11.94 -7.74
CA ARG A 333 11.31 11.64 -7.91
C ARG A 333 12.26 12.43 -6.98
N LYS A 334 11.71 13.37 -6.20
CA LYS A 334 12.48 14.29 -5.35
C LYS A 334 12.40 13.91 -3.88
N CYS A 335 13.40 14.28 -3.09
CA CYS A 335 13.45 14.03 -1.65
C CYS A 335 12.50 14.94 -0.85
N VAL A 336 12.28 16.19 -1.29
CA VAL A 336 11.36 17.13 -0.64
C VAL A 336 10.05 17.25 -1.41
N LEU A 337 8.95 16.98 -0.72
CA LEU A 337 7.60 17.01 -1.28
C LEU A 337 6.75 18.06 -0.57
N TYR A 338 5.90 18.77 -1.32
CA TYR A 338 5.06 19.84 -0.79
C TYR A 338 3.58 19.47 -0.88
N ALA A 339 2.93 19.32 0.29
CA ALA A 339 1.52 18.96 0.44
C ALA A 339 0.59 20.19 0.34
N SER A 340 0.50 20.82 -0.83
CA SER A 340 -0.29 22.07 -0.96
C SER A 340 -1.80 21.93 -0.67
N GLU A 341 -2.32 20.71 -0.63
CA GLU A 341 -3.73 20.41 -0.35
C GLU A 341 -3.94 19.64 0.96
N GLY A 342 -2.88 19.49 1.77
CA GLY A 342 -2.96 18.73 3.02
C GLY A 342 -2.86 17.22 2.87
N GLU A 343 -2.57 16.71 1.67
CA GLU A 343 -2.36 15.28 1.42
C GLU A 343 -1.19 15.06 0.45
N ILE A 344 -0.53 13.91 0.59
CA ILE A 344 0.49 13.38 -0.33
C ILE A 344 0.21 11.89 -0.54
N ASP A 345 0.30 11.42 -1.78
CA ASP A 345 0.26 9.99 -2.12
C ASP A 345 1.60 9.57 -2.74
N ILE A 346 2.36 8.75 -2.02
CA ILE A 346 3.63 8.20 -2.49
C ILE A 346 3.36 6.80 -3.05
N GLN A 347 3.71 6.58 -4.32
CA GLN A 347 3.51 5.32 -5.00
C GLN A 347 4.84 4.66 -5.38
N ILE A 348 5.04 3.44 -4.89
CA ILE A 348 6.24 2.64 -5.17
C ILE A 348 5.82 1.37 -5.89
N GLY A 349 6.41 1.11 -7.05
CA GLY A 349 6.22 -0.12 -7.81
C GLY A 349 7.03 -1.25 -7.20
N ILE A 350 6.40 -2.40 -7.01
CA ILE A 350 6.99 -3.60 -6.42
C ILE A 350 6.93 -4.71 -7.47
N PRO A 351 8.03 -5.39 -7.81
CA PRO A 351 7.98 -6.58 -8.64
C PRO A 351 7.14 -7.70 -7.97
N PRO A 352 6.29 -8.44 -8.72
CA PRO A 352 5.42 -9.47 -8.14
C PRO A 352 6.15 -10.49 -7.25
N GLU A 353 7.34 -10.93 -7.66
CA GLU A 353 8.19 -11.90 -6.97
C GLU A 353 8.95 -11.34 -5.75
N LYS A 354 8.99 -10.01 -5.63
CA LYS A 354 9.64 -9.27 -4.53
C LYS A 354 8.63 -8.65 -3.57
N ARG A 355 7.35 -9.03 -3.62
CA ARG A 355 6.35 -8.59 -2.61
C ARG A 355 6.79 -9.00 -1.21
N ARG A 356 6.71 -8.07 -0.26
CA ARG A 356 7.12 -8.21 1.14
C ARG A 356 6.16 -7.44 2.04
N SER A 357 6.26 -7.66 3.35
CA SER A 357 5.66 -6.77 4.33
C SER A 357 6.48 -5.47 4.42
N PHE A 358 5.80 -4.33 4.56
CA PHE A 358 6.42 -3.02 4.67
C PHE A 358 6.04 -2.38 6.00
N MET A 359 6.88 -1.44 6.46
CA MET A 359 6.57 -0.61 7.62
C MET A 359 7.10 0.80 7.37
N TYR A 360 6.49 1.78 8.04
CA TYR A 360 6.96 3.16 8.01
C TYR A 360 7.14 3.72 9.43
N ARG A 361 7.95 4.78 9.52
CA ARG A 361 8.10 5.63 10.71
C ARG A 361 7.85 7.06 10.28
N LEU A 362 7.13 7.81 11.11
CA LEU A 362 6.87 9.23 10.89
C LEU A 362 7.68 10.04 11.90
N TRP A 363 8.33 11.07 11.39
CA TRP A 363 9.14 12.01 12.16
C TRP A 363 8.57 13.41 11.97
N ILE A 364 8.62 14.22 13.02
CA ILE A 364 8.22 15.63 12.97
C ILE A 364 9.38 16.51 13.43
N SER A 365 9.55 17.67 12.79
CA SER A 365 10.56 18.63 13.21
C SER A 365 10.26 19.13 14.62
N ASN A 366 11.30 19.26 15.45
CA ASN A 366 11.22 19.80 16.81
C ASN A 366 10.72 21.26 16.83
N GLN A 367 10.81 21.98 15.71
CA GLN A 367 10.35 23.36 15.56
C GLN A 367 8.83 23.45 15.29
N GLU A 368 8.22 22.39 14.74
CA GLU A 368 6.82 22.37 14.28
C GLU A 368 5.95 21.38 15.07
N ARG A 369 6.15 21.32 16.39
CA ARG A 369 5.41 20.38 17.26
C ARG A 369 3.89 20.51 17.11
N ILE A 370 3.24 19.36 16.95
CA ILE A 370 1.79 19.20 17.07
C ILE A 370 1.56 18.36 18.33
N GLU A 371 1.16 19.02 19.43
CA GLU A 371 0.89 18.33 20.70
C GLU A 371 -0.34 17.41 20.58
N ASP A 372 -0.29 16.24 21.22
CA ASP A 372 -1.38 15.26 21.35
C ASP A 372 -1.95 14.65 20.05
N VAL A 373 -1.15 14.56 18.96
CA VAL A 373 -1.57 13.93 17.70
C VAL A 373 -0.72 12.72 17.32
N LYS A 374 -1.33 11.53 17.28
CA LYS A 374 -0.75 10.31 16.68
C LYS A 374 -0.80 10.38 15.15
N LEU A 375 0.28 10.85 14.49
CA LEU A 375 0.30 11.00 13.02
C LEU A 375 0.09 9.69 12.24
N GLU A 376 0.39 8.53 12.84
CA GLU A 376 0.12 7.23 12.22
C GLU A 376 -1.36 7.04 11.88
N ARG A 377 -2.26 7.68 12.63
CA ARG A 377 -3.71 7.68 12.38
C ARG A 377 -4.12 8.55 11.20
N PHE A 378 -3.16 9.15 10.51
CA PHE A 378 -3.37 9.97 9.31
C PHE A 378 -2.59 9.40 8.11
N CYS A 379 -2.13 8.16 8.20
CA CYS A 379 -1.46 7.47 7.11
C CYS A 379 -2.24 6.21 6.72
N ILE A 380 -2.39 6.01 5.42
CA ILE A 380 -2.88 4.76 4.83
C ILE A 380 -1.75 4.21 3.97
N MET A 381 -1.05 3.21 4.49
CA MET A 381 -0.16 2.37 3.71
C MET A 381 -0.91 1.12 3.26
N GLN A 382 -0.99 0.85 1.95
CA GLN A 382 -1.64 -0.34 1.40
C GLN A 382 -0.88 -0.88 0.19
N GLN A 383 -0.88 -2.20 0.02
CA GLN A 383 -0.36 -2.85 -1.18
C GLN A 383 -1.51 -3.21 -2.13
N LYS A 384 -1.42 -2.78 -3.39
CA LYS A 384 -2.40 -3.10 -4.42
C LYS A 384 -1.76 -3.15 -5.80
N ASN A 385 -2.08 -4.16 -6.60
CA ASN A 385 -1.67 -4.27 -8.00
C ASN A 385 -0.15 -4.09 -8.21
N ASN A 386 0.68 -4.74 -7.40
CA ASN A 386 2.14 -4.62 -7.45
C ASN A 386 2.64 -3.18 -7.17
N LYS A 387 1.89 -2.41 -6.40
CA LYS A 387 2.26 -1.08 -5.94
C LYS A 387 2.03 -0.96 -4.44
N LEU A 388 2.93 -0.27 -3.75
CA LEU A 388 2.74 0.24 -2.41
C LEU A 388 2.25 1.68 -2.53
N PHE A 389 1.11 1.97 -1.91
CA PHE A 389 0.55 3.31 -1.78
C PHE A 389 0.76 3.75 -0.34
N CYS A 390 1.38 4.91 -0.14
CA CYS A 390 1.52 5.56 1.15
C CYS A 390 0.84 6.92 1.08
N LYS A 391 -0.43 6.96 1.49
CA LYS A 391 -1.23 8.19 1.54
C LYS A 391 -1.11 8.82 2.91
N ILE A 392 -0.61 10.04 2.95
CA ILE A 392 -0.37 10.80 4.18
C ILE A 392 -1.29 12.02 4.16
N TYR A 393 -2.08 12.16 5.23
CA TYR A 393 -2.94 13.31 5.46
C TYR A 393 -2.33 14.18 6.56
N PHE A 394 -2.21 15.48 6.32
CA PHE A 394 -1.61 16.41 7.27
C PHE A 394 -2.70 17.02 8.17
N PRO A 395 -2.64 16.82 9.49
CA PRO A 395 -3.72 17.21 10.42
C PRO A 395 -3.87 18.72 10.59
N SER A 396 -2.90 19.52 10.13
CA SER A 396 -2.97 20.99 10.12
C SER A 396 -4.04 21.54 9.16
N VAL A 397 -4.62 20.70 8.31
CA VAL A 397 -5.68 21.08 7.38
C VAL A 397 -7.07 20.79 7.96
N GLU A 398 -7.95 21.80 7.91
CA GLU A 398 -9.29 21.73 8.46
C GLU A 398 -10.14 20.62 7.80
N GLY A 399 -10.69 19.72 8.62
CA GLY A 399 -11.58 18.64 8.18
C GLY A 399 -10.93 17.26 8.02
N VAL A 400 -9.61 17.14 8.18
CA VAL A 400 -8.92 15.85 8.24
C VAL A 400 -9.21 15.17 9.60
N LYS A 401 -9.66 13.91 9.57
CA LYS A 401 -9.98 13.13 10.77
C LYS A 401 -9.00 11.97 10.94
N ALA A 402 -8.68 11.66 12.19
CA ALA A 402 -7.86 10.51 12.52
C ALA A 402 -8.61 9.19 12.24
N PHE A 403 -7.97 8.29 11.51
CA PHE A 403 -8.43 6.92 11.29
C PHE A 403 -8.42 6.10 12.59
N PRO A 404 -9.15 4.97 12.63
CA PRO A 404 -9.02 3.97 13.69
C PRO A 404 -7.57 3.52 13.89
N GLU A 405 -7.22 3.23 15.13
CA GLU A 405 -5.88 2.73 15.47
C GLU A 405 -5.61 1.38 14.78
N ASN A 406 -4.42 1.21 14.23
CA ASN A 406 -4.02 -0.02 13.54
C ASN A 406 -2.55 -0.34 13.87
N GLU A 407 -2.37 -1.29 14.79
CA GLU A 407 -1.05 -1.78 15.22
C GLU A 407 -0.22 -2.39 14.08
N ARG A 408 -0.88 -2.87 13.00
CA ARG A 408 -0.21 -3.43 11.81
C ARG A 408 0.45 -2.34 10.96
N ARG A 409 -0.03 -1.09 11.05
CA ARG A 409 0.38 0.06 10.20
C ARG A 409 0.24 -0.16 8.69
N GLU A 410 -0.38 -1.25 8.26
CA GLU A 410 -0.73 -1.53 6.88
C GLU A 410 -2.21 -1.86 6.82
N TRP A 411 -2.89 -1.28 5.83
CA TRP A 411 -4.31 -1.43 5.59
C TRP A 411 -4.57 -2.18 4.29
N GLY A 412 -5.71 -2.86 4.24
CA GLY A 412 -6.12 -3.70 3.13
C GLY A 412 -5.40 -5.05 3.09
N PRO A 413 -5.76 -5.87 2.09
CA PRO A 413 -5.17 -7.18 1.91
C PRO A 413 -3.71 -7.07 1.46
N GLY A 414 -2.88 -8.01 1.89
CA GLY A 414 -1.45 -8.04 1.56
C GLY A 414 -0.87 -9.47 1.66
N PRO A 415 0.46 -9.60 1.54
CA PRO A 415 1.12 -10.91 1.54
C PRO A 415 0.82 -11.77 2.78
N ASP A 416 0.62 -11.15 3.95
CA ASP A 416 0.33 -11.85 5.20
C ASP A 416 -1.04 -12.55 5.15
N LEU A 417 -2.03 -11.95 4.49
CA LEU A 417 -3.36 -12.53 4.30
C LEU A 417 -3.31 -13.72 3.32
N GLU A 418 -2.54 -13.57 2.23
CA GLU A 418 -2.30 -14.65 1.26
C GLU A 418 -1.58 -15.83 1.94
N ALA A 419 -0.59 -15.56 2.80
CA ALA A 419 0.13 -16.56 3.59
C ALA A 419 -0.76 -17.27 4.63
N ALA A 420 -1.79 -16.59 5.14
CA ALA A 420 -2.83 -17.19 5.98
C ALA A 420 -3.85 -18.04 5.19
N GLY A 421 -3.73 -18.11 3.86
CA GLY A 421 -4.59 -18.90 2.97
C GLY A 421 -5.90 -18.22 2.57
N LEU A 422 -5.97 -16.90 2.65
CA LEU A 422 -7.14 -16.12 2.26
C LEU A 422 -6.84 -15.17 1.09
N LEU A 423 -7.71 -15.17 0.07
CA LEU A 423 -7.61 -14.31 -1.10
C LEU A 423 -8.84 -13.40 -1.18
N PRO A 424 -8.69 -12.05 -1.21
CA PRO A 424 -9.84 -11.13 -1.21
C PRO A 424 -10.67 -11.27 -2.49
N VAL A 425 -11.98 -11.55 -2.35
CA VAL A 425 -12.93 -11.65 -3.46
C VAL A 425 -13.75 -10.38 -3.61
N SER A 426 -14.34 -9.87 -2.51
CA SER A 426 -15.24 -8.71 -2.61
C SER A 426 -14.52 -7.36 -2.51
N HIS A 427 -13.55 -7.19 -1.61
CA HIS A 427 -12.87 -5.92 -1.38
C HIS A 427 -11.34 -6.07 -1.38
N GLN A 428 -10.70 -5.47 -2.39
CA GLN A 428 -9.24 -5.49 -2.58
C GLN A 428 -8.54 -4.22 -2.07
N GLU A 429 -9.29 -3.24 -1.57
CA GLU A 429 -8.76 -1.96 -1.08
C GLU A 429 -8.86 -1.86 0.44
N ALA A 430 -7.99 -1.04 1.04
CA ALA A 430 -8.01 -0.73 2.46
C ALA A 430 -9.34 -0.16 2.96
N LEU A 431 -10.00 0.67 2.15
CA LEU A 431 -11.22 1.37 2.52
C LEU A 431 -12.45 0.63 1.98
N ILE A 432 -13.38 0.34 2.88
CA ILE A 432 -14.67 -0.30 2.59
C ILE A 432 -15.78 0.67 2.99
N GLU A 433 -16.71 0.91 2.07
CA GLU A 433 -17.92 1.70 2.33
C GLU A 433 -19.07 0.75 2.70
N ALA A 434 -19.56 0.82 3.93
CA ALA A 434 -20.70 0.06 4.39
C ALA A 434 -22.00 0.80 4.05
N ILE A 435 -22.70 0.30 3.04
CA ILE A 435 -23.98 0.84 2.60
C ILE A 435 -25.04 0.45 3.63
N ASP A 436 -25.78 1.44 4.11
CA ASP A 436 -26.79 1.29 5.16
C ASP A 436 -26.27 0.68 6.46
N GLY A 437 -24.98 0.90 6.78
CA GLY A 437 -24.35 0.40 7.99
C GLY A 437 -24.09 -1.10 8.01
N THR A 438 -24.22 -1.80 6.87
CA THR A 438 -23.90 -3.23 6.76
C THR A 438 -22.89 -3.48 5.66
N VAL A 439 -22.05 -4.50 5.83
CA VAL A 439 -21.14 -4.93 4.75
C VAL A 439 -20.86 -6.43 4.82
N GLU A 440 -20.70 -7.02 3.63
CA GLU A 440 -20.30 -8.41 3.45
C GLU A 440 -18.91 -8.46 2.81
N VAL A 441 -17.96 -9.08 3.51
CA VAL A 441 -16.57 -9.24 3.05
C VAL A 441 -16.32 -10.71 2.75
N ARG A 442 -15.83 -11.01 1.54
CA ARG A 442 -15.63 -12.38 1.05
C ARG A 442 -14.17 -12.64 0.73
N PHE A 443 -13.70 -13.81 1.15
CA PHE A 443 -12.36 -14.31 0.87
C PHE A 443 -12.44 -15.72 0.31
N LYS A 444 -11.76 -15.98 -0.79
CA LYS A 444 -11.57 -17.35 -1.28
C LYS A 444 -10.50 -18.03 -0.44
N MET A 445 -10.77 -19.26 -0.02
CA MET A 445 -9.86 -20.04 0.81
C MET A 445 -8.95 -20.92 -0.06
N THR A 446 -7.69 -21.06 0.36
CA THR A 446 -6.76 -22.07 -0.16
C THR A 446 -6.84 -23.36 0.66
N ASP A 447 -6.16 -24.41 0.22
CA ASP A 447 -6.15 -25.71 0.91
C ASP A 447 -5.45 -25.65 2.29
N ASP A 448 -4.58 -24.67 2.51
CA ASP A 448 -3.73 -24.51 3.71
C ASP A 448 -4.14 -23.32 4.60
N VAL A 449 -5.43 -22.98 4.63
CA VAL A 449 -5.99 -21.86 5.41
C VAL A 449 -5.80 -22.06 6.91
N ALA A 450 -5.32 -21.01 7.60
CA ALA A 450 -5.19 -20.99 9.06
C ALA A 450 -6.56 -20.77 9.73
N GLU A 451 -6.68 -21.08 11.03
CA GLU A 451 -7.87 -20.69 11.79
C GLU A 451 -7.89 -19.16 11.95
N ILE A 452 -9.08 -18.57 11.75
CA ILE A 452 -9.25 -17.12 11.65
C ILE A 452 -10.10 -16.58 12.79
N LEU A 453 -9.67 -15.45 13.33
CA LEU A 453 -10.46 -14.58 14.20
C LEU A 453 -10.66 -13.22 13.56
N HIS A 454 -11.70 -12.52 13.98
CA HIS A 454 -11.94 -11.13 13.60
C HIS A 454 -12.10 -10.25 14.84
N GLN A 455 -11.75 -8.98 14.69
CA GLN A 455 -11.98 -7.95 15.70
C GLN A 455 -12.44 -6.68 15.00
N LEU A 456 -13.37 -5.97 15.64
CA LEU A 456 -13.87 -4.68 15.17
C LEU A 456 -13.69 -3.66 16.29
N HIS A 457 -13.11 -2.50 15.99
CA HIS A 457 -13.07 -1.36 16.90
C HIS A 457 -13.24 -0.05 16.15
N SER A 458 -13.47 1.03 16.89
CA SER A 458 -13.47 2.39 16.34
C SER A 458 -12.78 3.33 17.33
N ASN A 459 -12.63 4.58 16.95
CA ASN A 459 -12.10 5.62 17.85
C ASN A 459 -12.92 5.79 19.14
N ASN A 460 -14.20 5.45 19.10
CA ASN A 460 -15.16 5.72 20.18
C ASN A 460 -15.70 4.44 20.83
N LYS A 461 -15.36 3.26 20.31
CA LYS A 461 -15.85 1.96 20.79
C LYS A 461 -14.77 0.91 20.74
N THR A 462 -14.64 0.18 21.84
CA THR A 462 -13.67 -0.88 22.07
C THR A 462 -14.03 -2.16 21.32
N ARG A 463 -13.07 -3.11 21.29
CA ARG A 463 -13.24 -4.44 20.68
C ARG A 463 -14.35 -5.24 21.37
N ASP A 464 -14.48 -5.12 22.69
CA ASP A 464 -15.49 -5.84 23.49
C ASP A 464 -16.90 -5.31 23.26
N GLU A 465 -17.06 -3.98 23.12
CA GLU A 465 -18.36 -3.36 22.80
C GLU A 465 -18.85 -3.75 21.40
N LEU A 466 -17.93 -4.04 20.47
CA LEU A 466 -18.22 -4.36 19.07
C LEU A 466 -18.09 -5.86 18.73
N LYS A 467 -17.83 -6.74 19.70
CA LYS A 467 -17.64 -8.19 19.45
C LYS A 467 -18.85 -8.86 18.80
N ARG A 468 -20.04 -8.30 18.97
CA ARG A 468 -21.31 -8.77 18.40
C ARG A 468 -21.68 -8.09 17.08
N ASN A 469 -20.79 -7.30 16.51
CA ASN A 469 -21.03 -6.56 15.26
C ASN A 469 -20.42 -7.24 14.03
N VAL A 470 -19.66 -8.31 14.24
CA VAL A 470 -19.06 -9.10 13.17
C VAL A 470 -19.29 -10.58 13.46
N VAL A 471 -19.68 -11.33 12.44
CA VAL A 471 -19.63 -12.79 12.43
C VAL A 471 -19.04 -13.27 11.11
N HIS A 472 -18.54 -14.50 11.10
CA HIS A 472 -18.05 -15.14 9.88
C HIS A 472 -18.57 -16.57 9.74
N TYR A 473 -18.62 -17.07 8.50
CA TYR A 473 -18.87 -18.48 8.20
C TYR A 473 -18.15 -18.92 6.92
N ILE A 474 -18.11 -20.23 6.70
CA ILE A 474 -17.54 -20.84 5.49
C ILE A 474 -18.70 -21.28 4.59
N ASP A 475 -18.74 -20.76 3.38
CA ASP A 475 -19.58 -21.26 2.30
C ASP A 475 -18.86 -22.43 1.61
N HIS A 476 -19.27 -23.64 1.95
CA HIS A 476 -18.68 -24.87 1.41
C HIS A 476 -18.94 -25.10 -0.08
N LYS A 477 -19.91 -24.40 -0.71
CA LYS A 477 -20.17 -24.54 -2.15
C LYS A 477 -19.17 -23.74 -2.98
N THR A 478 -18.83 -22.55 -2.50
CA THR A 478 -17.91 -21.63 -3.18
C THR A 478 -16.47 -21.72 -2.66
N ASN A 479 -16.26 -22.39 -1.53
CA ASN A 479 -15.01 -22.41 -0.78
C ASN A 479 -14.56 -21.00 -0.37
N GLU A 480 -15.52 -20.20 0.10
CA GLU A 480 -15.32 -18.82 0.53
C GLU A 480 -15.59 -18.65 2.02
N MET A 481 -14.73 -17.89 2.69
CA MET A 481 -15.01 -17.32 4.00
C MET A 481 -15.78 -16.01 3.82
N VAL A 482 -16.92 -15.89 4.49
CA VAL A 482 -17.81 -14.73 4.43
C VAL A 482 -17.88 -14.07 5.81
N LEU A 483 -17.51 -12.80 5.90
CA LEU A 483 -17.71 -11.96 7.09
C LEU A 483 -18.92 -11.05 6.87
N LEU A 484 -19.78 -10.99 7.88
CA LEU A 484 -20.94 -10.12 7.92
C LEU A 484 -20.74 -9.09 9.02
N LEU A 485 -20.80 -7.82 8.63
CA LEU A 485 -20.59 -6.68 9.52
C LEU A 485 -21.86 -5.83 9.65
N ILE A 486 -22.09 -5.36 10.86
CA ILE A 486 -23.21 -4.49 11.21
C ILE A 486 -22.67 -3.35 12.07
N LEU A 487 -22.65 -2.14 11.54
CA LEU A 487 -22.08 -0.98 12.19
C LEU A 487 -23.15 -0.22 12.98
N PRO A 488 -22.93 0.06 14.27
CA PRO A 488 -23.96 0.61 15.12
C PRO A 488 -24.20 2.11 14.91
N ASP A 489 -23.19 2.86 14.44
CA ASP A 489 -23.25 4.31 14.32
C ASP A 489 -22.42 4.81 13.12
N PRO A 490 -22.72 6.01 12.59
CA PRO A 490 -21.86 6.70 11.63
C PRO A 490 -20.42 6.82 12.13
N GLY A 491 -19.43 6.50 11.29
CA GLY A 491 -18.03 6.54 11.70
C GLY A 491 -17.12 5.70 10.83
N ASP A 492 -15.87 5.59 11.28
CA ASP A 492 -14.83 4.76 10.69
C ASP A 492 -14.45 3.69 11.71
N TYR A 493 -14.40 2.44 11.26
CA TYR A 493 -14.14 1.26 12.07
C TYR A 493 -12.94 0.50 11.49
N ALA A 494 -12.10 -0.07 12.35
CA ALA A 494 -11.05 -0.99 11.95
C ALA A 494 -11.57 -2.42 12.07
N LEU A 495 -11.69 -3.13 10.95
CA LEU A 495 -11.90 -4.57 10.90
C LEU A 495 -10.54 -5.26 10.79
N ASN A 496 -10.12 -5.97 11.82
CA ASN A 496 -8.88 -6.75 11.84
C ASN A 496 -9.18 -8.24 11.63
N ILE A 497 -8.40 -8.88 10.78
CA ILE A 497 -8.42 -10.31 10.51
C ILE A 497 -7.14 -10.89 11.10
N LEU A 498 -7.30 -11.87 11.97
CA LEU A 498 -6.23 -12.49 12.73
C LEU A 498 -6.14 -13.96 12.32
N ALA A 499 -4.93 -14.45 12.06
CA ALA A 499 -4.68 -15.84 11.73
C ALA A 499 -3.82 -16.51 12.80
N GLU A 500 -4.10 -17.78 13.11
CA GLU A 500 -3.28 -18.58 14.00
C GLU A 500 -1.92 -18.93 13.38
N SER A 501 -0.85 -18.81 14.17
CA SER A 501 0.51 -19.16 13.75
C SER A 501 0.69 -20.68 13.69
N LYS A 502 1.24 -21.19 12.58
CA LYS A 502 1.60 -22.61 12.43
C LYS A 502 2.70 -23.08 13.39
N ASP A 503 3.54 -22.15 13.86
CA ASP A 503 4.71 -22.45 14.69
C ASP A 503 4.42 -22.32 16.21
N ALA A 504 3.26 -21.78 16.58
CA ALA A 504 2.91 -21.51 17.97
C ALA A 504 1.39 -21.61 18.18
N ASP A 505 0.93 -22.79 18.58
CA ASP A 505 -0.47 -23.09 18.88
C ASP A 505 -1.09 -22.02 19.80
N GLY A 506 -2.26 -21.52 19.42
CA GLY A 506 -3.04 -20.54 20.16
C GLY A 506 -2.56 -19.09 20.04
N LYS A 507 -1.51 -18.79 19.28
CA LYS A 507 -1.06 -17.41 19.05
C LYS A 507 -1.60 -16.87 17.72
N TYR A 508 -2.37 -15.79 17.82
CA TYR A 508 -2.95 -15.10 16.65
C TYR A 508 -2.16 -13.86 16.29
N SER A 509 -1.92 -13.65 14.99
CA SER A 509 -1.30 -12.43 14.43
C SER A 509 -2.25 -11.74 13.46
N ASN A 510 -2.25 -10.41 13.46
CA ASN A 510 -3.07 -9.62 12.54
C ASN A 510 -2.49 -9.69 11.13
N VAL A 511 -3.24 -10.29 10.19
CA VAL A 511 -2.82 -10.50 8.81
C VAL A 511 -3.47 -9.53 7.82
N CYS A 512 -4.52 -8.81 8.24
CA CYS A 512 -5.19 -7.81 7.40
C CYS A 512 -6.07 -6.88 8.23
N SER A 513 -6.02 -5.58 7.96
CA SER A 513 -6.87 -4.57 8.59
C SER A 513 -7.58 -3.73 7.53
N TYR A 514 -8.90 -3.61 7.59
CA TYR A 514 -9.69 -2.72 6.73
C TYR A 514 -10.21 -1.52 7.51
N ILE A 515 -10.29 -0.36 6.86
CA ILE A 515 -11.10 0.78 7.33
C ILE A 515 -12.50 0.61 6.76
N VAL A 516 -13.48 0.36 7.62
CA VAL A 516 -14.88 0.26 7.23
C VAL A 516 -15.60 1.54 7.64
N SER A 517 -16.03 2.33 6.66
CA SER A 517 -16.68 3.62 6.87
C SER A 517 -18.17 3.51 6.61
N THR A 518 -18.98 4.14 7.47
CA THR A 518 -20.42 4.31 7.24
C THR A 518 -20.87 5.72 7.58
N GLU A 519 -21.87 6.20 6.85
CA GLU A 519 -22.58 7.46 7.15
C GLU A 519 -23.80 7.25 8.06
N CYS A 520 -24.19 5.99 8.29
CA CYS A 520 -25.39 5.67 9.06
C CYS A 520 -25.24 4.39 9.90
N ALA A 521 -26.04 4.32 10.95
CA ALA A 521 -26.25 3.09 11.69
C ALA A 521 -26.96 2.05 10.81
N ALA A 522 -26.68 0.76 11.05
CA ALA A 522 -27.40 -0.31 10.41
C ALA A 522 -28.91 -0.22 10.70
N ALA A 523 -29.71 -0.10 9.63
CA ALA A 523 -31.14 0.24 9.74
C ALA A 523 -32.00 -0.79 10.50
N ASP A 524 -31.50 -2.02 10.67
CA ASP A 524 -32.34 -3.15 11.07
C ASP A 524 -31.81 -4.03 12.19
N TRP A 525 -30.61 -3.83 12.77
CA TRP A 525 -29.99 -4.95 13.48
C TRP A 525 -29.79 -4.83 15.00
N CYS A 526 -30.49 -5.73 15.72
CA CYS A 526 -29.96 -6.38 16.90
C CYS A 526 -28.57 -6.96 16.58
N LEU A 527 -27.61 -6.68 17.44
CA LEU A 527 -26.26 -7.24 17.43
C LEU A 527 -26.31 -8.77 17.22
N PHE A 528 -25.32 -9.38 16.57
CA PHE A 528 -25.22 -10.85 16.50
C PHE A 528 -25.23 -11.46 17.92
N PRO A 529 -25.62 -12.74 18.09
CA PRO A 529 -25.45 -13.40 19.38
C PRO A 529 -23.99 -13.36 19.83
N ASP A 530 -23.76 -13.36 21.15
CA ASP A 530 -22.43 -13.53 21.70
C ASP A 530 -21.98 -14.98 21.45
N LEU A 531 -21.06 -15.15 20.50
CA LEU A 531 -20.56 -16.44 20.04
C LEU A 531 -19.05 -16.48 20.28
N ALA A 532 -18.56 -17.64 20.75
CA ALA A 532 -17.13 -17.88 20.81
C ALA A 532 -16.53 -17.71 19.40
N ASN A 533 -15.53 -16.84 19.27
CA ASN A 533 -14.82 -16.53 18.02
C ASN A 533 -15.68 -15.93 16.89
N GLY A 534 -16.93 -15.54 17.17
CA GLY A 534 -17.83 -14.94 16.18
C GLY A 534 -18.08 -15.81 14.93
N ARG A 535 -17.95 -17.14 15.05
CA ARG A 535 -18.17 -18.09 13.94
C ARG A 535 -19.61 -18.61 13.97
N ILE A 536 -20.28 -18.59 12.82
CA ILE A 536 -21.59 -19.24 12.59
C ILE A 536 -21.45 -20.32 11.52
N GLY A 537 -22.51 -21.12 11.33
CA GLY A 537 -22.44 -22.31 10.49
C GLY A 537 -21.71 -23.45 11.20
N SER A 538 -20.96 -24.26 10.44
CA SER A 538 -20.22 -25.39 10.98
C SER A 538 -19.05 -24.92 11.85
N THR A 539 -19.05 -25.34 13.11
CA THR A 539 -18.01 -25.00 14.11
C THR A 539 -16.94 -26.09 14.24
N ALA A 540 -17.08 -27.21 13.51
CA ALA A 540 -16.17 -28.33 13.55
C ALA A 540 -15.25 -28.34 12.32
N GLY A 541 -14.18 -27.53 12.35
CA GLY A 541 -13.10 -27.61 11.35
C GLY A 541 -12.22 -28.86 11.48
N GLN A 542 -12.29 -29.60 12.59
CA GLN A 542 -11.41 -30.74 12.88
C GLN A 542 -12.10 -31.91 13.62
N SER A 543 -13.44 -31.91 13.72
CA SER A 543 -14.18 -32.95 14.46
C SER A 543 -14.91 -33.90 13.51
N GLU A 544 -14.89 -35.21 13.81
CA GLU A 544 -15.65 -36.25 13.10
C GLU A 544 -17.18 -36.01 13.10
N LEU A 545 -17.67 -35.02 13.87
CA LEU A 545 -19.09 -34.71 14.08
C LEU A 545 -19.56 -33.47 13.28
N SER A 546 -18.85 -33.09 12.22
CA SER A 546 -19.24 -31.95 11.39
C SER A 546 -20.60 -32.19 10.72
N LEU A 547 -21.52 -31.24 10.90
CA LEU A 547 -22.83 -31.22 10.27
C LEU A 547 -22.81 -30.26 9.09
N ARG A 548 -23.29 -30.71 7.93
CA ARG A 548 -23.41 -29.88 6.72
C ARG A 548 -24.87 -29.54 6.48
N LEU A 549 -25.20 -28.25 6.45
CA LEU A 549 -26.54 -27.80 6.05
C LEU A 549 -26.72 -27.99 4.54
N VAL A 550 -27.77 -28.72 4.16
CA VAL A 550 -28.09 -29.08 2.76
C VAL A 550 -29.29 -28.29 2.26
N SER A 551 -30.25 -27.95 3.13
CA SER A 551 -31.45 -27.22 2.70
C SER A 551 -31.19 -25.76 2.34
N HIS A 552 -30.10 -25.16 2.83
CA HIS A 552 -29.74 -23.75 2.58
C HIS A 552 -28.23 -23.57 2.44
N ASP A 553 -27.85 -22.53 1.69
CA ASP A 553 -26.45 -22.26 1.36
C ASP A 553 -25.75 -21.35 2.38
N SER A 554 -26.55 -20.66 3.21
CA SER A 554 -26.07 -19.76 4.25
C SER A 554 -26.65 -20.15 5.60
N PRO A 555 -25.86 -20.06 6.69
CA PRO A 555 -26.37 -20.18 8.05
C PRO A 555 -27.24 -18.99 8.47
N VAL A 556 -27.35 -17.94 7.64
CA VAL A 556 -28.25 -16.80 7.85
C VAL A 556 -29.47 -16.96 6.95
N ILE A 557 -30.60 -17.37 7.51
CA ILE A 557 -31.79 -17.79 6.78
C ILE A 557 -32.95 -16.82 7.03
N ARG A 558 -33.71 -16.49 5.99
CA ARG A 558 -34.95 -15.70 6.10
C ARG A 558 -36.16 -16.61 5.91
N CYS A 559 -37.04 -16.66 6.91
CA CYS A 559 -38.31 -17.39 6.86
C CYS A 559 -39.46 -16.43 6.47
N LEU A 560 -40.11 -16.71 5.33
CA LEU A 560 -41.01 -15.77 4.66
C LEU A 560 -42.49 -16.20 4.57
N GLU A 561 -42.84 -17.47 4.79
CA GLU A 561 -44.12 -17.99 4.27
C GLU A 561 -45.09 -18.55 5.31
N THR A 562 -44.62 -19.29 6.33
CA THR A 562 -45.54 -20.07 7.21
C THR A 562 -45.24 -19.97 8.70
N GLY A 563 -44.08 -19.44 9.09
CA GLY A 563 -43.60 -19.51 10.48
C GLY A 563 -43.19 -20.91 10.92
N GLU A 564 -43.05 -21.84 9.97
CA GLU A 564 -42.41 -23.14 10.17
C GLU A 564 -41.24 -23.26 9.19
N LEU A 565 -40.15 -23.91 9.60
CA LEU A 565 -38.95 -24.09 8.79
C LEU A 565 -38.37 -25.49 8.99
N GLU A 566 -38.03 -26.15 7.89
CA GLU A 566 -37.31 -27.41 7.91
C GLU A 566 -35.85 -27.20 7.50
N LEU A 567 -34.93 -27.60 8.38
CA LEU A 567 -33.51 -27.59 8.12
C LEU A 567 -33.00 -29.02 7.96
N LEU A 568 -32.40 -29.31 6.81
CA LEU A 568 -31.87 -30.62 6.48
C LEU A 568 -30.36 -30.59 6.60
N PHE A 569 -29.80 -31.44 7.46
CA PHE A 569 -28.37 -31.59 7.65
C PHE A 569 -27.90 -32.96 7.19
N GLU A 570 -26.75 -33.01 6.53
CA GLU A 570 -26.01 -34.23 6.24
C GLU A 570 -24.95 -34.45 7.33
N SER A 571 -24.87 -35.68 7.83
CA SER A 571 -23.84 -36.09 8.79
C SER A 571 -23.01 -37.24 8.24
N SER A 572 -21.69 -37.16 8.42
CA SER A 572 -20.73 -38.19 8.00
C SER A 572 -20.68 -39.38 8.97
N VAL A 573 -21.22 -39.22 10.18
CA VAL A 573 -21.22 -40.23 11.26
C VAL A 573 -22.58 -40.25 11.92
N SER A 574 -23.08 -41.43 12.27
CA SER A 574 -24.31 -41.55 13.08
C SER A 574 -24.12 -40.82 14.42
N CYS A 575 -24.95 -39.80 14.67
CA CYS A 575 -24.85 -38.96 15.85
C CYS A 575 -26.22 -38.65 16.45
N GLU A 576 -26.24 -38.43 17.77
CA GLU A 576 -27.37 -37.88 18.52
C GLU A 576 -27.21 -36.36 18.60
N THR A 577 -28.31 -35.62 18.52
CA THR A 577 -28.29 -34.15 18.55
C THR A 577 -29.24 -33.58 19.60
N ILE A 578 -28.85 -32.43 20.15
CA ILE A 578 -29.68 -31.57 21.01
C ILE A 578 -29.65 -30.17 20.43
N THR A 579 -30.79 -29.48 20.45
CA THR A 579 -30.92 -28.12 19.93
C THR A 579 -31.29 -27.12 21.01
N SER A 580 -30.79 -25.89 20.88
CA SER A 580 -31.25 -24.74 21.64
C SER A 580 -31.74 -23.67 20.67
N LEU A 581 -33.04 -23.35 20.73
CA LEU A 581 -33.64 -22.25 19.98
C LEU A 581 -33.85 -21.06 20.91
N GLY A 582 -33.37 -19.89 20.52
CA GLY A 582 -33.56 -18.67 21.30
C GLY A 582 -34.06 -17.51 20.47
N LEU A 583 -35.10 -16.81 20.94
CA LEU A 583 -35.55 -15.53 20.39
C LEU A 583 -34.69 -14.40 20.95
N GLN A 584 -34.15 -13.58 20.08
CA GLN A 584 -33.35 -12.43 20.46
C GLN A 584 -34.24 -11.27 20.89
N LEU A 585 -33.95 -10.72 22.07
CA LEU A 585 -34.66 -9.59 22.67
C LEU A 585 -33.97 -8.26 22.31
N ASN A 586 -34.73 -7.16 22.43
CA ASN A 586 -34.25 -5.81 22.10
C ASN A 586 -33.09 -5.32 23.00
N ASP A 587 -32.99 -5.83 24.23
CA ASP A 587 -31.88 -5.56 25.16
C ASP A 587 -30.62 -6.38 24.85
N GLY A 588 -30.65 -7.18 23.77
CA GLY A 588 -29.57 -8.05 23.35
C GLY A 588 -29.54 -9.39 24.08
N GLY A 589 -30.47 -9.66 25.00
CA GLY A 589 -30.68 -10.95 25.64
C GLY A 589 -31.28 -11.99 24.69
N VAL A 590 -31.28 -13.26 25.12
CA VAL A 590 -31.85 -14.37 24.35
C VAL A 590 -32.86 -15.11 25.23
N LYS A 591 -34.13 -15.13 24.82
CA LYS A 591 -35.19 -15.93 25.43
C LYS A 591 -35.15 -17.33 24.83
N VAL A 592 -34.68 -18.31 25.59
CA VAL A 592 -34.70 -19.71 25.18
C VAL A 592 -36.14 -20.19 25.05
N LEU A 593 -36.43 -20.90 23.98
CA LEU A 593 -37.75 -21.46 23.70
C LEU A 593 -37.67 -22.98 23.69
N GLU A 594 -38.53 -23.59 24.50
CA GLU A 594 -38.55 -25.03 24.71
C GLU A 594 -39.52 -25.71 23.74
N ASN A 595 -39.16 -26.92 23.32
CA ASN A 595 -40.03 -27.80 22.53
C ASN A 595 -40.55 -27.19 21.21
N LEU A 596 -39.83 -26.25 20.60
CA LEU A 596 -40.18 -25.68 19.28
C LEU A 596 -39.37 -26.27 18.12
N VAL A 597 -38.50 -27.22 18.42
CA VAL A 597 -37.68 -27.93 17.43
C VAL A 597 -37.95 -29.41 17.56
N TRP A 598 -38.38 -30.03 16.47
CA TRP A 598 -38.49 -31.48 16.34
C TRP A 598 -37.33 -32.01 15.51
N THR A 599 -36.76 -33.14 15.92
CA THR A 599 -35.63 -33.77 15.23
C THR A 599 -36.05 -35.12 14.70
N LYS A 600 -35.85 -35.34 13.40
CA LYS A 600 -36.02 -36.63 12.74
C LYS A 600 -34.68 -37.10 12.20
N TYR A 601 -34.35 -38.37 12.45
CA TYR A 601 -33.13 -38.99 11.95
C TYR A 601 -33.45 -39.94 10.80
N GLU A 602 -32.65 -39.85 9.75
CA GLU A 602 -32.59 -40.79 8.64
C GLU A 602 -31.15 -41.29 8.50
N VAL A 603 -30.88 -42.21 7.56
CA VAL A 603 -29.59 -42.93 7.48
C VAL A 603 -28.38 -41.98 7.42
N ARG A 604 -28.47 -40.86 6.69
CA ARG A 604 -27.41 -39.84 6.58
C ARG A 604 -27.90 -38.41 6.78
N LEU A 605 -29.19 -38.24 7.03
CA LEU A 605 -29.84 -36.95 7.08
C LEU A 605 -30.47 -36.73 8.44
N ILE A 606 -30.39 -35.50 8.94
CA ILE A 606 -31.05 -35.06 10.17
C ILE A 606 -31.92 -33.87 9.79
N THR A 607 -33.22 -34.01 10.01
CA THR A 607 -34.20 -32.97 9.71
C THR A 607 -34.63 -32.31 11.01
N PHE A 608 -34.38 -31.01 11.13
CA PHE A 608 -34.91 -30.17 12.20
C PHE A 608 -36.12 -29.39 11.70
N ARG A 609 -37.29 -29.69 12.25
CA ARG A 609 -38.53 -28.95 11.98
C ARG A 609 -38.76 -27.94 13.10
N ILE A 610 -38.86 -26.67 12.75
CA ILE A 610 -38.83 -25.55 13.69
C ILE A 610 -40.10 -24.73 13.56
N ARG A 611 -40.75 -24.41 14.68
CA ARG A 611 -41.96 -23.56 14.73
C ARG A 611 -41.64 -22.22 15.40
N PHE A 612 -42.09 -21.12 14.80
CA PHE A 612 -41.81 -19.77 15.29
C PHE A 612 -43.09 -19.07 15.79
N PRO A 613 -43.19 -18.74 17.09
CA PRO A 613 -44.39 -18.13 17.67
C PRO A 613 -44.53 -16.64 17.35
N GLU A 614 -43.41 -15.95 17.11
CA GLU A 614 -43.34 -14.49 16.97
C GLU A 614 -42.42 -14.13 15.79
N CYS A 615 -42.64 -12.97 15.17
CA CYS A 615 -41.68 -12.47 14.19
C CYS A 615 -40.45 -11.92 14.93
N GLY A 616 -39.28 -12.08 14.33
CA GLY A 616 -38.04 -11.63 14.96
C GLY A 616 -36.85 -12.45 14.55
N ARG A 617 -35.83 -12.43 15.39
CA ARG A 617 -34.55 -13.10 15.13
C ARG A 617 -34.33 -14.21 16.10
N TYR A 618 -34.00 -15.35 15.55
CA TYR A 618 -33.78 -16.57 16.30
C TYR A 618 -32.36 -17.06 16.09
N VAL A 619 -31.81 -17.66 17.12
CA VAL A 619 -30.52 -18.34 17.07
C VAL A 619 -30.80 -19.81 17.37
N LEU A 620 -30.50 -20.67 16.40
CA LEU A 620 -30.54 -22.11 16.58
C LEU A 620 -29.11 -22.62 16.76
N LYS A 621 -28.84 -23.21 17.93
CA LYS A 621 -27.58 -23.92 18.20
C LYS A 621 -27.84 -25.41 18.18
N VAL A 622 -27.09 -26.15 17.37
CA VAL A 622 -27.13 -27.61 17.29
C VAL A 622 -25.87 -28.16 17.97
N PHE A 623 -26.08 -29.09 18.89
CA PHE A 623 -25.02 -29.82 19.55
C PHE A 623 -25.12 -31.29 19.15
N ALA A 624 -23.99 -31.93 18.87
CA ALA A 624 -23.94 -33.30 18.38
C ALA A 624 -22.98 -34.14 19.23
N LYS A 625 -23.27 -35.45 19.28
CA LYS A 625 -22.45 -36.46 19.92
C LYS A 625 -22.51 -37.76 19.12
N LYS A 626 -21.39 -38.48 18.99
CA LYS A 626 -21.35 -39.77 18.29
C LYS A 626 -22.32 -40.76 18.94
N LEU A 627 -23.11 -41.47 18.13
CA LEU A 627 -24.08 -42.44 18.63
C LEU A 627 -23.36 -43.55 19.40
N GLY A 628 -23.82 -43.84 20.63
CA GLY A 628 -23.32 -44.94 21.46
C GLY A 628 -22.02 -44.67 22.23
N THR A 629 -21.45 -43.46 22.19
CA THR A 629 -20.29 -43.11 23.03
C THR A 629 -20.72 -42.50 24.37
N GLU A 630 -19.90 -42.65 25.41
CA GLU A 630 -20.03 -41.83 26.63
C GLU A 630 -19.32 -40.48 26.42
N GLY A 631 -19.87 -39.37 26.93
CA GLY A 631 -19.33 -38.03 26.71
C GLY A 631 -20.38 -36.92 26.63
N SER A 632 -19.93 -35.67 26.55
CA SER A 632 -20.76 -34.47 26.41
C SER A 632 -21.08 -34.15 24.94
N TYR A 633 -22.18 -33.43 24.74
CA TYR A 633 -22.54 -32.89 23.43
C TYR A 633 -21.60 -31.75 23.05
N GLN A 634 -21.07 -31.79 21.83
CA GLN A 634 -20.20 -30.74 21.28
C GLN A 634 -21.00 -29.77 20.42
N HIS A 635 -20.63 -28.49 20.42
CA HIS A 635 -21.28 -27.51 19.56
C HIS A 635 -20.92 -27.78 18.09
N ALA A 636 -21.92 -28.15 17.28
CA ALA A 636 -21.71 -28.60 15.91
C ALA A 636 -22.09 -27.52 14.88
N TYR A 637 -23.14 -26.75 15.14
CA TYR A 637 -23.64 -25.76 14.19
C TYR A 637 -24.40 -24.60 14.86
N THR A 638 -24.29 -23.39 14.30
CA THR A 638 -25.15 -22.24 14.65
C THR A 638 -25.83 -21.65 13.41
N CYS A 639 -27.17 -21.53 13.43
CA CYS A 639 -27.95 -20.78 12.44
C CYS A 639 -28.50 -19.49 13.03
N LEU A 640 -28.54 -18.43 12.21
CA LEU A 640 -29.25 -17.18 12.47
C LEU A 640 -30.49 -17.14 11.59
N LEU A 641 -31.67 -17.08 12.19
CA LEU A 641 -32.95 -17.19 11.50
C LEU A 641 -33.72 -15.87 11.65
N HIS A 642 -34.10 -15.26 10.54
CA HIS A 642 -34.94 -14.07 10.52
C HIS A 642 -36.35 -14.43 10.08
N VAL A 643 -37.29 -14.37 11.01
CA VAL A 643 -38.68 -14.76 10.81
C VAL A 643 -39.51 -13.51 10.58
N THR A 644 -40.08 -13.41 9.38
CA THR A 644 -40.95 -12.28 9.00
C THR A 644 -42.43 -12.60 9.16
N VAL A 645 -42.78 -13.88 9.00
CA VAL A 645 -44.14 -14.40 9.16
C VAL A 645 -44.08 -15.50 10.23
N PRO A 646 -44.66 -15.29 11.42
CA PRO A 646 -44.75 -16.33 12.45
C PRO A 646 -45.92 -17.29 12.18
N MET A 647 -45.93 -18.40 12.90
CA MET A 647 -46.97 -19.42 12.78
C MET A 647 -48.26 -18.90 13.46
N GLU A 648 -49.40 -19.02 12.78
CA GLU A 648 -50.68 -18.47 13.25
C GLU A 648 -51.13 -19.07 14.59
N THR A 649 -50.96 -20.38 14.75
CA THR A 649 -51.17 -21.11 16.01
C THR A 649 -49.93 -21.94 16.29
N CYS A 650 -49.00 -21.35 17.04
CA CYS A 650 -47.71 -21.98 17.33
C CYS A 650 -47.83 -22.81 18.62
N LEU A 651 -47.96 -24.13 18.47
CA LEU A 651 -47.95 -25.07 19.58
C LEU A 651 -46.62 -25.84 19.63
N PRO A 652 -46.03 -26.02 20.82
CA PRO A 652 -44.80 -26.79 20.97
C PRO A 652 -45.00 -28.25 20.59
N PHE A 653 -43.91 -28.93 20.26
CA PHE A 653 -43.82 -30.37 20.09
C PHE A 653 -43.88 -31.10 21.43
N PRO A 654 -44.21 -32.40 21.43
CA PRO A 654 -44.24 -33.22 22.64
C PRO A 654 -42.88 -33.22 23.36
N SER A 655 -42.90 -33.30 24.69
CA SER A 655 -41.66 -33.33 25.47
C SER A 655 -41.03 -34.72 25.36
N CYS A 656 -39.79 -34.81 24.85
CA CYS A 656 -39.08 -36.08 24.68
C CYS A 656 -38.28 -36.48 25.92
N PHE A 657 -38.35 -37.75 26.31
CA PHE A 657 -37.54 -38.34 27.38
C PHE A 657 -36.33 -39.10 26.82
N ALA A 658 -35.34 -39.41 27.66
CA ALA A 658 -34.07 -40.03 27.25
C ALA A 658 -34.20 -41.40 26.56
N GLN A 659 -35.35 -42.04 26.71
CA GLN A 659 -35.72 -43.32 26.09
C GLN A 659 -36.19 -43.16 24.64
N TRP A 660 -36.55 -41.96 24.21
CA TRP A 660 -36.85 -41.67 22.81
C TRP A 660 -35.54 -41.69 22.00
N LYS A 661 -35.34 -42.73 21.20
CA LYS A 661 -34.10 -42.97 20.44
C LYS A 661 -34.20 -42.43 19.01
N THR A 662 -33.07 -42.44 18.31
CA THR A 662 -32.94 -41.90 16.94
C THR A 662 -33.79 -42.65 15.91
N ASP A 663 -34.20 -43.88 16.18
CA ASP A 663 -35.08 -44.69 15.34
C ASP A 663 -36.58 -44.50 15.64
N CYS A 664 -36.94 -43.62 16.57
CA CYS A 664 -38.33 -43.31 16.91
C CYS A 664 -38.85 -42.06 16.19
N ASP A 665 -40.10 -42.09 15.72
CA ASP A 665 -40.79 -40.92 15.15
C ASP A 665 -42.26 -40.87 15.61
N ILE A 666 -42.79 -39.65 15.78
CA ILE A 666 -44.21 -39.41 16.08
C ILE A 666 -44.86 -38.81 14.85
N LEU A 667 -45.86 -39.51 14.31
CA LEU A 667 -46.61 -39.03 13.16
C LEU A 667 -47.78 -38.18 13.62
N GLU A 668 -48.54 -38.64 14.63
CA GLU A 668 -49.65 -37.90 15.24
C GLU A 668 -49.82 -38.29 16.72
N PRO A 669 -50.20 -37.37 17.62
CA PRO A 669 -50.24 -35.92 17.46
C PRO A 669 -48.84 -35.29 17.59
N THR A 670 -48.54 -34.30 16.74
CA THR A 670 -47.25 -33.57 16.71
C THR A 670 -47.23 -32.30 17.57
N VAL A 671 -48.29 -32.05 18.34
CA VAL A 671 -48.42 -30.91 19.25
C VAL A 671 -48.45 -31.42 20.69
N ASN A 672 -47.77 -30.73 21.59
CA ASN A 672 -47.73 -31.04 23.02
C ASN A 672 -49.09 -30.81 23.67
N VAL A 673 -49.80 -29.78 23.20
CA VAL A 673 -51.05 -29.32 23.80
C VAL A 673 -52.22 -30.01 23.12
N LEU A 674 -52.99 -30.77 23.89
CA LEU A 674 -54.15 -31.54 23.42
C LEU A 674 -55.43 -31.04 24.09
N LEU A 675 -56.57 -31.19 23.41
CA LEU A 675 -57.86 -30.77 23.94
C LEU A 675 -58.41 -31.82 24.91
N ALA A 676 -58.90 -31.41 26.08
CA ALA A 676 -59.59 -32.28 27.04
C ALA A 676 -60.86 -32.91 26.45
N ASP A 677 -61.24 -34.08 26.97
CA ASP A 677 -62.45 -34.82 26.59
C ASP A 677 -62.59 -35.04 25.07
N SER A 678 -61.47 -35.22 24.37
CA SER A 678 -61.41 -35.40 22.92
C SER A 678 -60.80 -36.74 22.53
N LYS A 679 -61.12 -37.18 21.31
CA LYS A 679 -60.58 -38.39 20.70
C LYS A 679 -59.50 -38.01 19.72
N ILE A 680 -58.27 -38.44 19.98
CA ILE A 680 -57.09 -38.10 19.18
C ILE A 680 -56.41 -39.36 18.70
N MET A 681 -56.05 -39.39 17.42
CA MET A 681 -55.27 -40.49 16.86
C MET A 681 -53.82 -40.37 17.31
N PHE A 682 -53.32 -41.40 17.99
CA PHE A 682 -51.91 -41.56 18.24
C PHE A 682 -51.34 -42.50 17.18
N THR A 683 -50.43 -41.99 16.35
CA THR A 683 -49.67 -42.76 15.35
C THR A 683 -48.17 -42.54 15.60
N ALA A 684 -47.42 -43.58 15.96
CA ALA A 684 -45.99 -43.50 16.27
C ALA A 684 -45.20 -44.68 15.68
N ASP A 685 -44.03 -44.39 15.11
CA ASP A 685 -43.06 -45.40 14.71
C ASP A 685 -42.04 -45.56 15.83
N VAL A 686 -42.12 -46.67 16.56
CA VAL A 686 -41.22 -46.99 17.67
C VAL A 686 -40.79 -48.45 17.53
N PRO A 687 -39.77 -48.73 16.71
CA PRO A 687 -39.37 -50.09 16.35
C PRO A 687 -38.95 -50.94 17.56
N SER A 688 -38.34 -50.29 18.55
CA SER A 688 -37.82 -50.92 19.77
C SER A 688 -38.90 -51.30 20.81
N ALA A 689 -40.14 -50.82 20.66
CA ALA A 689 -41.21 -51.10 21.62
C ALA A 689 -41.87 -52.46 21.36
N TRP A 690 -42.08 -53.22 22.44
CA TRP A 690 -42.86 -54.47 22.43
C TRP A 690 -44.34 -54.24 22.71
N LYS A 691 -44.65 -53.27 23.57
CA LYS A 691 -46.00 -52.76 23.85
C LYS A 691 -45.94 -51.25 24.02
N MET A 692 -47.01 -50.57 23.61
CA MET A 692 -47.16 -49.14 23.85
C MET A 692 -48.51 -48.85 24.48
N SER A 693 -48.55 -47.82 25.33
CA SER A 693 -49.78 -47.35 25.95
C SER A 693 -49.69 -45.87 26.25
N VAL A 694 -50.82 -45.18 26.16
CA VAL A 694 -50.97 -43.82 26.66
C VAL A 694 -51.59 -43.86 28.06
N ILE A 695 -51.05 -43.05 28.96
CA ILE A 695 -51.47 -42.93 30.36
C ILE A 695 -51.97 -41.50 30.59
N ASP A 696 -53.22 -41.35 31.01
CA ASP A 696 -53.81 -40.04 31.35
C ASP A 696 -53.48 -39.61 32.80
N SER A 697 -53.96 -38.42 33.17
CA SER A 697 -53.77 -37.85 34.51
C SER A 697 -54.46 -38.65 35.63
N ASP A 698 -55.48 -39.43 35.28
CA ASP A 698 -56.22 -40.30 36.19
C ASP A 698 -55.58 -41.71 36.26
N ASN A 699 -54.41 -41.90 35.65
CA ASN A 699 -53.67 -43.16 35.51
C ASN A 699 -54.46 -44.26 34.76
N ARG A 700 -55.32 -43.90 33.82
CA ARG A 700 -55.96 -44.86 32.91
C ARG A 700 -55.01 -45.20 31.78
N TRP A 701 -54.93 -46.49 31.46
CA TRP A 701 -54.05 -47.04 30.44
C TRP A 701 -54.83 -47.35 29.17
N MET A 702 -54.36 -46.83 28.04
CA MET A 702 -54.94 -47.04 26.72
C MET A 702 -53.86 -47.64 25.82
N ALA A 703 -53.98 -48.93 25.52
CA ALA A 703 -52.99 -49.64 24.70
C ALA A 703 -53.03 -49.20 23.24
N LEU A 704 -51.86 -49.16 22.61
CA LEU A 704 -51.73 -48.93 21.16
C LEU A 704 -51.60 -50.25 20.42
N ASP A 705 -52.20 -50.33 19.23
CA ASP A 705 -52.11 -51.49 18.33
C ASP A 705 -51.13 -51.22 17.18
N LYS A 706 -50.52 -52.26 16.60
CA LYS A 706 -49.71 -52.13 15.38
C LYS A 706 -50.58 -52.28 14.14
N ASP A 707 -50.34 -51.44 13.13
CA ASP A 707 -50.93 -51.57 11.81
C ASP A 707 -50.12 -52.49 10.87
N GLU A 708 -50.53 -52.57 9.60
CA GLU A 708 -49.91 -53.43 8.58
C GLU A 708 -48.43 -53.10 8.31
N ASP A 709 -48.01 -51.85 8.57
CA ASP A 709 -46.65 -51.34 8.37
C ASP A 709 -45.79 -51.42 9.65
N ASN A 710 -46.29 -52.10 10.70
CA ASN A 710 -45.71 -52.13 12.06
C ASN A 710 -45.68 -50.76 12.78
N ILE A 711 -46.49 -49.80 12.34
CA ILE A 711 -46.62 -48.49 13.00
C ILE A 711 -47.68 -48.61 14.10
N TRP A 712 -47.40 -48.05 15.28
CA TRP A 712 -48.36 -48.05 16.38
C TRP A 712 -49.46 -47.02 16.11
N ARG A 713 -50.72 -47.43 16.07
CA ARG A 713 -51.87 -46.57 15.79
C ARG A 713 -53.11 -46.93 16.62
N THR A 714 -53.60 -45.99 17.43
CA THR A 714 -54.88 -46.13 18.16
C THR A 714 -55.53 -44.77 18.45
N GLU A 715 -56.86 -44.74 18.49
CA GLU A 715 -57.63 -43.59 18.99
C GLU A 715 -57.61 -43.55 20.53
N VAL A 716 -57.15 -42.45 21.09
CA VAL A 716 -56.98 -42.24 22.53
C VAL A 716 -57.93 -41.15 23.01
N GLU A 717 -58.62 -41.38 24.12
CA GLU A 717 -59.42 -40.37 24.80
C GLU A 717 -58.55 -39.58 25.78
N THR A 718 -58.44 -38.26 25.59
CA THR A 718 -57.51 -37.40 26.36
C THR A 718 -57.92 -37.20 27.82
N GLY A 719 -59.20 -37.37 28.14
CA GLY A 719 -59.73 -37.22 29.49
C GLY A 719 -59.64 -35.79 30.05
N ASN A 720 -59.51 -35.69 31.38
CA ASN A 720 -59.47 -34.42 32.10
C ASN A 720 -58.18 -33.61 31.82
N PRO A 721 -58.19 -32.29 32.03
CA PRO A 721 -56.97 -31.48 31.94
C PRO A 721 -55.85 -31.99 32.88
N GLY A 722 -54.65 -32.18 32.33
CA GLY A 722 -53.53 -32.78 33.05
C GLY A 722 -52.40 -33.24 32.13
N GLU A 723 -51.44 -34.01 32.68
CA GLU A 723 -50.36 -34.62 31.90
C GLU A 723 -50.84 -35.94 31.26
N LEU A 724 -50.56 -36.12 29.97
CA LEU A 724 -50.80 -37.35 29.21
C LEU A 724 -49.45 -37.89 28.72
N ARG A 725 -49.15 -39.15 29.02
CA ARG A 725 -47.82 -39.75 28.78
C ARG A 725 -47.92 -40.92 27.80
N LEU A 726 -47.12 -40.89 26.73
CA LEU A 726 -46.92 -42.06 25.87
C LEU A 726 -45.80 -42.90 26.46
N CYS A 727 -46.10 -44.17 26.75
CA CYS A 727 -45.20 -45.08 27.42
C CYS A 727 -44.96 -46.35 26.60
N GLY A 728 -43.72 -46.85 26.60
CA GLY A 728 -43.33 -48.06 25.90
C GLY A 728 -42.68 -49.09 26.82
N GLN A 729 -43.00 -50.36 26.59
CA GLN A 729 -42.26 -51.49 27.14
C GLN A 729 -41.10 -51.83 26.17
N LEU A 730 -39.87 -51.46 26.54
CA LEU A 730 -38.69 -51.65 25.70
C LEU A 730 -37.98 -52.99 25.93
N GLU A 731 -38.26 -53.65 27.06
CA GLU A 731 -37.69 -54.95 27.42
C GLU A 731 -38.76 -56.05 27.35
N ARG A 732 -38.45 -57.14 26.62
CA ARG A 732 -39.40 -58.21 26.25
C ARG A 732 -40.13 -58.85 27.43
N ASP A 733 -39.49 -58.95 28.59
CA ASP A 733 -40.00 -59.66 29.78
C ASP A 733 -40.13 -58.76 31.03
N SER A 734 -40.08 -57.43 30.87
CA SER A 734 -40.21 -56.47 31.96
C SER A 734 -41.63 -55.90 32.05
N ASP A 735 -42.22 -55.86 33.24
CA ASP A 735 -43.48 -55.14 33.49
C ASP A 735 -43.28 -53.61 33.57
N THR A 736 -42.04 -53.14 33.32
CA THR A 736 -41.68 -51.72 33.42
C THR A 736 -41.98 -51.01 32.10
N TYR A 737 -42.90 -50.06 32.17
CA TYR A 737 -43.12 -49.09 31.09
C TYR A 737 -42.30 -47.83 31.35
N LEU A 738 -41.63 -47.35 30.31
CA LEU A 738 -40.87 -46.10 30.36
C LEU A 738 -41.62 -45.03 29.59
N THR A 739 -41.70 -43.83 30.16
CA THR A 739 -42.25 -42.66 29.46
C THR A 739 -41.34 -42.30 28.29
N LEU A 740 -41.95 -42.19 27.12
CA LEU A 740 -41.29 -41.85 25.86
C LEU A 740 -41.53 -40.37 25.51
N LEU A 741 -42.80 -39.96 25.52
CA LEU A 741 -43.24 -38.58 25.27
C LEU A 741 -44.24 -38.13 26.34
N SER A 742 -44.29 -36.84 26.64
CA SER A 742 -45.39 -36.24 27.40
C SER A 742 -46.07 -35.07 26.69
N TYR A 743 -47.36 -34.96 26.98
CA TYR A 743 -48.32 -34.02 26.43
C TYR A 743 -49.06 -33.33 27.58
N THR A 744 -49.55 -32.13 27.31
CA THR A 744 -50.39 -31.35 28.24
C THR A 744 -51.81 -31.26 27.70
N VAL A 745 -52.77 -31.80 28.43
CA VAL A 745 -54.20 -31.74 28.10
C VAL A 745 -54.80 -30.50 28.76
N ILE A 746 -55.46 -29.64 27.97
CA ILE A 746 -56.10 -28.41 28.44
C ILE A 746 -57.55 -28.29 27.95
N GLY A 747 -58.37 -27.54 28.68
CA GLY A 747 -59.73 -27.23 28.26
C GLY A 747 -59.79 -26.19 27.13
N GLU A 748 -60.91 -26.17 26.39
CA GLU A 748 -61.10 -25.32 25.20
C GLU A 748 -60.86 -23.82 25.46
N ASN A 749 -61.32 -23.30 26.60
CA ASN A 749 -61.13 -21.90 26.99
C ASN A 749 -59.65 -21.51 27.14
N ALA A 750 -58.82 -22.42 27.66
CA ALA A 750 -57.39 -22.16 27.85
C ALA A 750 -56.65 -22.13 26.51
N LEU A 751 -57.01 -23.03 25.58
CA LEU A 751 -56.45 -23.07 24.23
C LEU A 751 -56.80 -21.77 23.45
N GLN A 752 -58.04 -21.31 23.56
CA GLN A 752 -58.48 -20.04 22.95
C GLN A 752 -57.76 -18.83 23.54
N MET A 753 -57.49 -18.82 24.86
CA MET A 753 -56.71 -17.74 25.49
C MET A 753 -55.27 -17.68 24.95
N GLU A 754 -54.61 -18.83 24.79
CA GLU A 754 -53.24 -18.89 24.26
C GLU A 754 -53.19 -18.44 22.79
N ALA A 755 -54.13 -18.89 21.96
CA ALA A 755 -54.25 -18.45 20.58
C ALA A 755 -54.48 -16.92 20.48
N LYS A 756 -55.35 -16.36 21.32
CA LYS A 756 -55.63 -14.91 21.34
C LYS A 756 -54.41 -14.09 21.79
N LYS A 757 -53.64 -14.60 22.75
CA LYS A 757 -52.40 -13.97 23.22
C LYS A 757 -51.35 -13.92 22.11
N GLN A 758 -51.19 -15.00 21.34
CA GLN A 758 -50.32 -15.04 20.17
C GLN A 758 -50.77 -14.07 19.09
N GLN A 759 -52.07 -14.02 18.76
CA GLN A 759 -52.61 -13.07 17.78
C GLN A 759 -52.35 -11.61 18.15
N LEU A 760 -52.58 -11.23 19.41
CA LEU A 760 -52.34 -9.86 19.87
C LEU A 760 -50.86 -9.46 19.73
N ALA A 761 -49.94 -10.34 20.14
CA ALA A 761 -48.50 -10.10 19.99
C ALA A 761 -48.09 -9.96 18.51
N GLN A 762 -48.73 -10.72 17.61
CA GLN A 762 -48.49 -10.63 16.18
C GLN A 762 -48.99 -9.32 15.55
N GLU A 763 -50.16 -8.82 15.96
CA GLU A 763 -50.71 -7.54 15.46
C GLU A 763 -49.83 -6.35 15.87
N GLU A 764 -49.38 -6.31 17.12
CA GLU A 764 -48.46 -5.28 17.61
C GLU A 764 -47.14 -5.28 16.83
N ALA A 765 -46.58 -6.47 16.57
CA ALA A 765 -45.32 -6.59 15.85
C ALA A 765 -45.44 -6.25 14.34
N LYS A 766 -46.56 -6.64 13.69
CA LYS A 766 -46.87 -6.26 12.30
C LYS A 766 -46.99 -4.75 12.14
N THR A 767 -47.68 -4.09 13.06
CA THR A 767 -47.88 -2.63 13.04
C THR A 767 -46.55 -1.89 13.17
N ASN A 768 -45.71 -2.30 14.12
CA ASN A 768 -44.38 -1.72 14.32
C ASN A 768 -43.45 -1.93 13.11
N ASN A 769 -43.49 -3.11 12.47
CA ASN A 769 -42.68 -3.39 11.28
C ASN A 769 -43.14 -2.60 10.05
N SER A 770 -44.46 -2.38 9.87
CA SER A 770 -45.00 -1.60 8.76
C SER A 770 -44.56 -0.14 8.81
N LEU A 771 -44.68 0.50 9.97
CA LEU A 771 -44.27 1.90 10.16
C LEU A 771 -42.77 2.10 9.88
N LYS A 772 -41.92 1.20 10.41
CA LYS A 772 -40.47 1.23 10.15
C LYS A 772 -40.13 1.04 8.67
N LYS A 773 -40.90 0.22 7.94
CA LYS A 773 -40.66 -0.04 6.50
C LYS A 773 -40.94 1.19 5.64
N GLU A 774 -41.97 1.97 5.94
CA GLU A 774 -42.31 3.19 5.20
C GLU A 774 -41.27 4.30 5.42
N GLU A 775 -40.83 4.51 6.67
CA GLU A 775 -39.76 5.46 6.98
C GLU A 775 -38.45 5.13 6.23
N ARG A 776 -38.12 3.84 6.10
CA ARG A 776 -36.93 3.37 5.39
C ARG A 776 -36.99 3.62 3.89
N LYS A 777 -38.12 3.29 3.26
CA LYS A 777 -38.30 3.54 1.83
C LYS A 777 -38.13 5.03 1.52
N ALA A 778 -38.64 5.90 2.39
CA ALA A 778 -38.44 7.34 2.25
C ALA A 778 -36.96 7.75 2.37
N GLN A 779 -36.21 7.19 3.34
CA GLN A 779 -34.77 7.47 3.49
C GLN A 779 -33.93 6.94 2.32
N GLU A 780 -34.24 5.76 1.78
CA GLU A 780 -33.53 5.15 0.65
C GLU A 780 -33.78 5.94 -0.66
N ASP A 781 -35.02 6.37 -0.88
CA ASP A 781 -35.39 7.23 -2.01
C ASP A 781 -34.67 8.59 -1.93
N GLU A 782 -34.52 9.15 -0.73
CA GLU A 782 -33.76 10.38 -0.52
C GLU A 782 -32.27 10.20 -0.81
N ARG A 783 -31.65 9.11 -0.32
CA ARG A 783 -30.24 8.80 -0.58
C ARG A 783 -29.95 8.56 -2.05
N SER A 784 -30.82 7.84 -2.75
CA SER A 784 -30.68 7.58 -4.18
C SER A 784 -30.72 8.87 -5.00
N LYS A 785 -31.57 9.82 -4.61
CA LYS A 785 -31.60 11.17 -5.23
C LYS A 785 -30.32 11.95 -4.98
N ILE A 786 -29.77 11.89 -3.76
CA ILE A 786 -28.51 12.56 -3.41
C ILE A 786 -27.33 11.96 -4.20
N PHE A 787 -27.25 10.64 -4.30
CA PHE A 787 -26.21 9.95 -5.07
C PHE A 787 -26.21 10.35 -6.55
N GLU A 788 -27.37 10.28 -7.22
CA GLU A 788 -27.46 10.67 -8.64
C GLU A 788 -27.14 12.14 -8.86
N LYS A 789 -27.50 13.01 -7.90
CA LYS A 789 -27.09 14.42 -7.94
C LYS A 789 -25.57 14.58 -7.93
N TYR A 790 -24.86 13.97 -6.97
CA TYR A 790 -23.40 14.12 -6.89
C TYR A 790 -22.67 13.50 -8.08
N LYS A 791 -23.18 12.38 -8.60
CA LYS A 791 -22.68 11.78 -9.83
C LYS A 791 -22.82 12.71 -11.02
N GLN A 792 -23.98 13.38 -11.17
CA GLN A 792 -24.19 14.38 -12.22
C GLN A 792 -23.28 15.58 -12.05
N ASP A 793 -23.19 16.15 -10.84
CA ASP A 793 -22.34 17.31 -10.53
C ASP A 793 -20.87 17.04 -10.89
N LEU A 794 -20.35 15.85 -10.54
CA LEU A 794 -18.97 15.45 -10.84
C LEU A 794 -18.75 15.22 -12.35
N THR A 795 -19.71 14.58 -13.02
CA THR A 795 -19.66 14.33 -14.47
C THR A 795 -19.70 15.65 -15.26
N ASP A 796 -20.54 16.59 -14.86
CA ASP A 796 -20.62 17.91 -15.47
C ASP A 796 -19.35 18.73 -15.23
N ALA A 797 -18.74 18.62 -14.05
CA ALA A 797 -17.47 19.26 -13.75
C ALA A 797 -16.33 18.71 -14.64
N LEU A 798 -16.25 17.38 -14.80
CA LEU A 798 -15.31 16.71 -15.71
C LEU A 798 -15.47 17.19 -17.15
N ARG A 799 -16.72 17.23 -17.65
CA ARG A 799 -17.02 17.67 -19.01
C ARG A 799 -16.64 19.14 -19.25
N THR A 800 -16.87 20.00 -18.28
CA THR A 800 -16.61 21.45 -18.42
C THR A 800 -15.14 21.83 -18.25
N ARG A 801 -14.28 20.90 -17.80
CA ARG A 801 -12.84 21.13 -17.55
C ARG A 801 -12.55 22.35 -16.65
N ASP A 802 -13.51 22.70 -15.79
CA ASP A 802 -13.39 23.82 -14.85
C ASP A 802 -12.75 23.32 -13.55
N LEU A 803 -11.53 23.81 -13.28
CA LEU A 803 -10.75 23.43 -12.11
C LEU A 803 -11.48 23.67 -10.79
N THR A 804 -12.23 24.78 -10.67
CA THR A 804 -12.91 25.15 -9.43
C THR A 804 -14.10 24.23 -9.21
N LYS A 805 -14.93 24.04 -10.24
CA LYS A 805 -16.11 23.16 -10.15
C LYS A 805 -15.73 21.71 -9.87
N MET A 806 -14.65 21.22 -10.49
CA MET A 806 -14.14 19.88 -10.20
C MET A 806 -13.67 19.75 -8.76
N LYS A 807 -12.89 20.72 -8.25
CA LYS A 807 -12.47 20.71 -6.85
C LYS A 807 -13.64 20.72 -5.88
N ASP A 808 -14.65 21.54 -6.14
CA ASP A 808 -15.83 21.65 -5.28
C ASP A 808 -16.68 20.37 -5.32
N ALA A 809 -16.93 19.81 -6.50
CA ALA A 809 -17.64 18.54 -6.65
C ALA A 809 -16.90 17.38 -5.95
N LEU A 810 -15.57 17.32 -6.11
CA LEU A 810 -14.74 16.29 -5.48
C LEU A 810 -14.76 16.41 -3.95
N ARG A 811 -14.62 17.63 -3.42
CA ARG A 811 -14.75 17.91 -1.98
C ARG A 811 -16.08 17.47 -1.40
N VAL A 812 -17.18 17.68 -2.15
CA VAL A 812 -18.52 17.26 -1.72
C VAL A 812 -18.59 15.74 -1.68
N VAL A 813 -18.14 15.05 -2.73
CA VAL A 813 -18.10 13.57 -2.79
C VAL A 813 -17.24 12.98 -1.66
N GLU A 814 -16.08 13.57 -1.39
CA GLU A 814 -15.16 13.16 -0.32
C GLU A 814 -15.72 13.41 1.07
N ARG A 815 -16.26 14.61 1.35
CA ARG A 815 -16.89 14.93 2.65
C ARG A 815 -18.10 14.05 2.94
N LYS A 816 -18.84 13.68 1.89
CA LYS A 816 -20.03 12.83 1.96
C LYS A 816 -19.71 11.35 1.72
N LYS A 817 -18.42 10.97 1.81
CA LYS A 817 -17.94 9.58 1.74
C LYS A 817 -18.42 8.73 0.55
N TYR A 818 -18.84 9.34 -0.57
CA TYR A 818 -19.30 8.64 -1.79
C TYR A 818 -18.16 8.21 -2.74
N VAL A 819 -16.90 8.29 -2.27
CA VAL A 819 -15.71 8.01 -3.08
C VAL A 819 -15.68 6.57 -3.58
N GLY A 820 -16.11 5.61 -2.75
CA GLY A 820 -16.15 4.19 -3.12
C GLY A 820 -17.10 3.93 -4.28
N ARG A 821 -18.33 4.44 -4.20
CA ARG A 821 -19.35 4.28 -5.26
C ARG A 821 -19.04 5.04 -6.55
N LEU A 822 -18.27 6.13 -6.50
CA LEU A 822 -17.93 6.97 -7.67
C LEU A 822 -16.45 6.85 -8.06
N GLN A 823 -15.77 5.77 -7.65
CA GLN A 823 -14.31 5.66 -7.73
C GLN A 823 -13.73 6.00 -9.11
N SER A 824 -14.30 5.45 -10.19
CA SER A 824 -13.83 5.71 -11.55
C SER A 824 -13.86 7.20 -11.91
N LEU A 825 -14.94 7.90 -11.53
CA LEU A 825 -15.11 9.33 -11.81
C LEU A 825 -14.22 10.19 -10.92
N VAL A 826 -14.03 9.79 -9.65
CA VAL A 826 -13.15 10.49 -8.72
C VAL A 826 -11.70 10.40 -9.20
N GLU A 827 -11.25 9.23 -9.63
CA GLU A 827 -9.88 9.04 -10.13
C GLU A 827 -9.63 9.87 -11.40
N GLU A 828 -10.58 9.83 -12.34
CA GLU A 828 -10.54 10.65 -13.55
C GLU A 828 -10.49 12.16 -13.21
N ALA A 829 -11.30 12.60 -12.25
CA ALA A 829 -11.34 14.00 -11.82
C ALA A 829 -10.03 14.42 -11.13
N ARG A 830 -9.45 13.59 -10.27
CA ARG A 830 -8.15 13.85 -9.63
C ARG A 830 -7.04 13.99 -10.67
N GLN A 831 -6.99 13.08 -11.63
CA GLN A 831 -6.00 13.14 -12.71
C GLN A 831 -6.16 14.42 -13.55
N MET A 832 -7.40 14.79 -13.87
CA MET A 832 -7.69 16.01 -14.63
C MET A 832 -7.35 17.29 -13.84
N ILE A 833 -7.65 17.33 -12.53
CA ILE A 833 -7.27 18.43 -11.63
C ILE A 833 -5.74 18.60 -11.60
N LYS A 834 -4.98 17.50 -11.50
CA LYS A 834 -3.50 17.51 -11.51
C LYS A 834 -2.96 18.16 -12.79
N SER A 835 -3.48 17.75 -13.95
CA SER A 835 -3.11 18.31 -15.26
C SER A 835 -3.47 19.80 -15.37
N LEU A 836 -4.72 20.18 -15.06
CA LEU A 836 -5.17 21.58 -15.17
C LEU A 836 -4.38 22.54 -14.27
N LYS A 837 -4.04 22.12 -13.04
CA LYS A 837 -3.16 22.92 -12.15
C LYS A 837 -1.78 23.13 -12.75
N ARG A 838 -1.19 22.10 -13.36
CA ARG A 838 0.13 22.18 -13.98
C ARG A 838 0.11 23.14 -15.17
N ILE A 839 -0.89 23.04 -16.04
CA ILE A 839 -1.13 23.98 -17.15
C ILE A 839 -1.24 25.41 -16.62
N GLN A 840 -2.03 25.65 -15.55
CA GLN A 840 -2.18 26.97 -14.96
C GLN A 840 -0.86 27.50 -14.38
N LYS A 841 -0.09 26.66 -13.67
CA LYS A 841 1.23 27.03 -13.12
C LYS A 841 2.21 27.43 -14.22
N LEU A 842 2.26 26.68 -15.32
CA LEU A 842 3.09 27.00 -16.48
C LEU A 842 2.69 28.36 -17.08
N LYS A 843 1.39 28.60 -17.33
CA LYS A 843 0.90 29.90 -17.84
C LYS A 843 1.28 31.06 -16.92
N GLN A 844 1.11 30.87 -15.61
CA GLN A 844 1.42 31.90 -14.61
C GLN A 844 2.92 32.21 -14.52
N ALA A 845 3.80 31.23 -14.77
CA ALA A 845 5.24 31.47 -14.79
C ALA A 845 5.65 32.49 -15.86
N ILE A 846 5.08 32.39 -17.07
CA ILE A 846 5.29 33.40 -18.13
C ILE A 846 4.67 34.74 -17.72
N LEU A 847 3.43 34.75 -17.22
CA LEU A 847 2.71 36.00 -16.92
C LEU A 847 3.34 36.81 -15.78
N LYS A 848 4.11 36.17 -14.90
CA LYS A 848 4.82 36.81 -13.79
C LYS A 848 6.23 37.28 -14.15
N LEU A 849 6.70 37.05 -15.39
CA LEU A 849 7.97 37.60 -15.85
C LEU A 849 7.96 39.12 -15.67
N ASP A 850 9.01 39.65 -15.06
CA ASP A 850 9.16 41.08 -14.84
C ASP A 850 9.40 41.82 -16.16
N GLN A 851 9.09 43.11 -16.16
CA GLN A 851 9.20 43.93 -17.36
C GLN A 851 10.64 44.02 -17.89
N ASN A 852 11.65 43.95 -17.02
CA ASN A 852 13.06 44.07 -17.42
C ASN A 852 13.53 42.80 -18.14
N THR A 853 13.22 41.61 -17.61
CA THR A 853 13.53 40.32 -18.27
C THR A 853 12.86 40.21 -19.64
N MET A 854 11.65 40.75 -19.80
CA MET A 854 10.99 40.77 -21.11
C MET A 854 11.58 41.80 -22.07
N LEU A 855 12.09 42.92 -21.56
CA LEU A 855 12.79 43.92 -22.38
C LEU A 855 14.16 43.40 -22.85
N GLU A 856 14.85 42.60 -22.03
CA GLU A 856 16.08 41.90 -22.39
C GLU A 856 15.86 41.05 -23.66
N ILE A 857 14.89 40.13 -23.62
CA ILE A 857 14.59 39.25 -24.77
C ILE A 857 14.19 40.07 -25.99
N LYS A 858 13.43 41.15 -25.82
CA LYS A 858 12.95 41.97 -26.93
C LYS A 858 14.03 42.86 -27.56
N ASN A 859 15.11 43.15 -26.87
CA ASN A 859 16.12 44.12 -27.30
C ASN A 859 17.43 43.49 -27.81
N TYR A 860 17.53 42.15 -27.85
CA TYR A 860 18.67 41.50 -28.50
C TYR A 860 18.82 41.97 -29.94
N GLN A 861 20.02 42.43 -30.32
CA GLN A 861 20.36 42.65 -31.72
C GLN A 861 20.75 41.33 -32.40
N ASN A 862 21.51 40.49 -31.69
CA ASN A 862 21.86 39.13 -32.09
C ASN A 862 21.70 38.19 -30.88
N PRO A 863 20.59 37.43 -30.78
CA PRO A 863 20.32 36.58 -29.63
C PRO A 863 21.25 35.36 -29.62
N PRO A 864 21.58 34.80 -28.43
CA PRO A 864 22.18 33.48 -28.35
C PRO A 864 21.32 32.43 -29.08
N LYS A 865 21.96 31.46 -29.75
CA LYS A 865 21.28 30.44 -30.57
C LYS A 865 20.18 29.71 -29.79
N GLY A 866 20.46 29.32 -28.56
CA GLY A 866 19.49 28.66 -27.68
C GLY A 866 18.27 29.55 -27.38
N VAL A 867 18.48 30.85 -27.13
CA VAL A 867 17.41 31.81 -26.88
C VAL A 867 16.51 31.98 -28.10
N HIS A 868 17.08 32.12 -29.31
CA HIS A 868 16.29 32.25 -30.53
C HIS A 868 15.45 30.99 -30.81
N GLU A 869 16.04 29.80 -30.68
CA GLU A 869 15.36 28.53 -30.93
C GLU A 869 14.24 28.23 -29.92
N VAL A 870 14.40 28.66 -28.67
CA VAL A 870 13.33 28.66 -27.66
C VAL A 870 12.15 29.51 -28.11
N MET A 871 12.41 30.73 -28.58
CA MET A 871 11.35 31.64 -29.02
C MET A 871 10.66 31.14 -30.30
N ILE A 872 11.41 30.54 -31.23
CA ILE A 872 10.85 29.87 -32.41
C ILE A 872 9.85 28.79 -31.99
N SER A 873 10.24 27.92 -31.05
CA SER A 873 9.43 26.77 -30.64
C SER A 873 8.20 27.20 -29.84
N THR A 874 8.35 28.22 -28.99
CA THR A 874 7.25 28.83 -28.26
C THR A 874 6.22 29.43 -29.22
N LEU A 875 6.67 30.23 -30.18
CA LEU A 875 5.79 30.85 -31.18
C LEU A 875 5.17 29.81 -32.12
N LEU A 876 5.89 28.72 -32.40
CA LEU A 876 5.41 27.62 -33.22
C LEU A 876 4.20 26.92 -32.59
N ILE A 877 4.27 26.55 -31.30
CA ILE A 877 3.10 25.96 -30.62
C ILE A 877 1.97 26.97 -30.43
N LEU A 878 2.28 28.27 -30.36
CA LEU A 878 1.27 29.33 -30.33
C LEU A 878 0.62 29.59 -31.70
N GLY A 879 1.12 29.02 -32.80
CA GLY A 879 0.50 29.07 -34.14
C GLY A 879 1.24 29.87 -35.21
N ASP A 880 2.48 30.31 -34.96
CA ASP A 880 3.35 30.88 -36.00
C ASP A 880 4.12 29.78 -36.75
N SER A 881 4.46 29.97 -38.01
CA SER A 881 5.30 29.01 -38.74
C SER A 881 6.79 29.25 -38.46
N GLU A 882 7.61 28.21 -38.47
CA GLU A 882 9.08 28.32 -38.33
C GLU A 882 9.68 29.25 -39.40
N LYS A 883 9.10 29.27 -40.61
CA LYS A 883 9.52 30.21 -41.68
C LYS A 883 9.37 31.68 -41.28
N ALA A 884 8.34 32.01 -40.49
CA ALA A 884 8.05 33.39 -40.08
C ALA A 884 8.93 33.85 -38.91
N THR A 885 9.52 32.92 -38.16
CA THR A 885 10.36 33.21 -36.98
C THR A 885 11.83 32.87 -37.19
N LYS A 886 12.19 32.34 -38.37
CA LYS A 886 13.56 31.92 -38.74
C LYS A 886 14.58 33.06 -38.67
N ILE A 887 14.18 34.29 -38.96
CA ILE A 887 15.03 35.47 -38.85
C ILE A 887 14.67 36.20 -37.56
N TRP A 888 15.67 36.57 -36.76
CA TRP A 888 15.44 37.19 -35.46
C TRP A 888 14.59 38.47 -35.56
N SER A 889 14.82 39.33 -36.56
CA SER A 889 14.02 40.55 -36.76
C SER A 889 12.53 40.28 -36.95
N ASP A 890 12.17 39.15 -37.56
CA ASP A 890 10.77 38.75 -37.79
C ASP A 890 10.20 38.05 -36.55
N CYS A 891 11.00 37.23 -35.86
CA CYS A 891 10.68 36.69 -34.55
C CYS A 891 10.37 37.81 -33.54
N GLN A 892 11.22 38.84 -33.49
CA GLN A 892 11.08 39.99 -32.61
C GLN A 892 9.76 40.73 -32.86
N LYS A 893 9.32 40.91 -34.12
CA LYS A 893 8.00 41.50 -34.43
C LYS A 893 6.85 40.75 -33.75
N CYS A 894 6.90 39.41 -33.74
CA CYS A 894 5.90 38.59 -33.03
C CYS A 894 5.95 38.81 -31.50
N LEU A 895 7.13 39.07 -30.93
CA LEU A 895 7.30 39.34 -29.49
C LEU A 895 6.80 40.73 -29.06
N VAL A 896 6.90 41.74 -29.94
CA VAL A 896 6.47 43.13 -29.63
C VAL A 896 5.01 43.40 -30.04
N THR A 897 4.35 42.48 -30.73
CA THR A 897 2.95 42.65 -31.16
C THR A 897 2.01 42.83 -29.97
N ILE A 898 1.10 43.80 -30.05
CA ILE A 898 0.13 44.15 -29.00
C ILE A 898 -1.29 43.75 -29.46
N GLY A 899 -2.21 43.55 -28.51
CA GLY A 899 -3.61 43.32 -28.80
C GLY A 899 -3.97 41.84 -28.85
N LYS A 900 -4.80 41.42 -29.81
CA LYS A 900 -5.29 40.02 -29.91
C LYS A 900 -4.17 39.02 -30.24
N GLU A 901 -3.19 39.44 -31.02
CA GLU A 901 -2.03 38.64 -31.44
C GLU A 901 -0.82 38.75 -30.48
N GLY A 902 -0.98 39.44 -29.35
CA GLY A 902 0.12 39.62 -28.39
C GLY A 902 0.51 38.33 -27.68
N LEU A 903 1.81 38.13 -27.47
CA LEU A 903 2.42 36.92 -26.89
C LEU A 903 1.74 36.47 -25.59
N PHE A 904 1.65 37.35 -24.59
CA PHE A 904 1.05 37.01 -23.30
C PHE A 904 -0.42 36.64 -23.40
N ARG A 905 -1.17 37.27 -24.30
CA ARG A 905 -2.59 36.96 -24.51
C ARG A 905 -2.77 35.60 -25.18
N ARG A 906 -1.88 35.24 -26.13
CA ARG A 906 -1.85 33.92 -26.76
C ARG A 906 -1.47 32.84 -25.75
N VAL A 907 -0.52 33.10 -24.86
CA VAL A 907 -0.16 32.18 -23.75
C VAL A 907 -1.33 31.99 -22.77
N THR A 908 -2.01 33.07 -22.35
CA THR A 908 -3.16 32.98 -21.44
C THR A 908 -4.29 32.15 -22.04
N ASN A 909 -4.64 32.42 -23.30
CA ASN A 909 -5.73 31.77 -24.01
C ASN A 909 -5.31 30.47 -24.73
N PHE A 910 -4.10 29.98 -24.48
CA PHE A 910 -3.60 28.77 -25.12
C PHE A 910 -4.48 27.57 -24.75
N ASP A 911 -5.00 26.88 -25.77
CA ASP A 911 -5.81 25.68 -25.63
C ASP A 911 -5.01 24.46 -26.08
N LEU A 912 -4.71 23.57 -25.13
CA LEU A 912 -3.94 22.37 -25.36
C LEU A 912 -4.66 21.41 -26.32
N THR A 913 -5.99 21.37 -26.32
CA THR A 913 -6.77 20.47 -27.18
C THR A 913 -6.70 20.83 -28.66
N ALA A 914 -6.31 22.07 -28.96
CA ALA A 914 -6.12 22.56 -30.31
C ALA A 914 -4.67 22.38 -30.83
N LEU A 915 -3.73 21.95 -29.98
CA LEU A 915 -2.33 21.77 -30.36
C LEU A 915 -2.16 20.49 -31.19
N ASN A 916 -1.63 20.63 -32.41
CA ASN A 916 -1.36 19.49 -33.28
C ASN A 916 -0.08 18.73 -32.86
N ALA A 917 -0.14 17.40 -32.85
CA ALA A 917 0.97 16.53 -32.45
C ALA A 917 2.24 16.70 -33.31
N GLU A 918 2.12 16.87 -34.63
CA GLU A 918 3.29 17.06 -35.52
C GLU A 918 3.98 18.41 -35.27
N ILE A 919 3.22 19.44 -34.88
CA ILE A 919 3.73 20.76 -34.48
C ILE A 919 4.44 20.67 -33.13
N ALA A 920 3.84 19.96 -32.15
CA ALA A 920 4.45 19.71 -30.85
C ALA A 920 5.78 18.97 -30.97
N ALA A 921 5.82 17.90 -31.79
CA ALA A 921 7.04 17.14 -32.08
C ALA A 921 8.11 18.01 -32.74
N ARG A 922 7.74 18.91 -33.66
CA ARG A 922 8.70 19.85 -34.28
C ARG A 922 9.23 20.88 -33.30
N ALA A 923 8.37 21.46 -32.46
CA ALA A 923 8.79 22.41 -31.43
C ALA A 923 9.78 21.76 -30.46
N LEU A 924 9.50 20.53 -30.02
CA LEU A 924 10.41 19.77 -29.16
C LEU A 924 11.74 19.44 -29.87
N TYR A 925 11.72 19.06 -31.15
CA TYR A 925 12.94 18.83 -31.96
C TYR A 925 13.83 20.08 -32.06
N ILE A 926 13.24 21.28 -32.08
CA ILE A 926 14.00 22.52 -32.16
C ILE A 926 14.72 22.79 -30.82
N ILE A 927 14.00 22.74 -29.69
CA ILE A 927 14.59 23.09 -28.38
C ILE A 927 15.27 21.94 -27.65
N GLY A 928 14.96 20.69 -27.98
CA GLY A 928 15.46 19.49 -27.28
C GLY A 928 16.98 19.35 -27.29
N ARG A 929 17.66 20.05 -28.20
CA ARG A 929 19.13 20.10 -28.28
C ARG A 929 19.81 20.95 -27.23
N PHE A 930 19.04 21.69 -26.40
CA PHE A 930 19.57 22.54 -25.36
C PHE A 930 19.11 22.07 -23.99
N ARG A 931 20.00 22.11 -22.99
CA ARG A 931 19.62 21.96 -21.59
C ARG A 931 18.96 23.25 -21.12
N VAL A 932 17.91 23.14 -20.29
CA VAL A 932 17.23 24.33 -19.75
C VAL A 932 18.17 25.24 -18.97
N ASP A 933 19.17 24.67 -18.30
CA ASP A 933 20.15 25.44 -17.52
C ASP A 933 21.08 26.26 -18.42
N ASP A 934 21.49 25.72 -19.58
CA ASP A 934 22.30 26.45 -20.57
C ASP A 934 21.51 27.67 -21.12
N ILE A 935 20.20 27.49 -21.29
CA ILE A 935 19.30 28.59 -21.63
C ILE A 935 19.14 29.56 -20.46
N THR A 936 19.08 29.07 -19.22
CA THR A 936 18.91 29.90 -18.01
C THR A 936 20.12 30.80 -17.77
N VAL A 937 21.33 30.27 -17.95
CA VAL A 937 22.58 31.04 -17.88
C VAL A 937 22.62 32.10 -18.98
N SER A 938 22.13 31.77 -20.17
CA SER A 938 22.09 32.70 -21.31
C SER A 938 21.00 33.78 -21.18
N SER A 939 19.82 33.40 -20.68
CA SER A 939 18.67 34.28 -20.45
C SER A 939 17.65 33.60 -19.55
N ALA A 940 17.53 34.08 -18.31
CA ALA A 940 16.55 33.59 -17.35
C ALA A 940 15.11 33.67 -17.89
N GLY A 941 14.80 34.71 -18.68
CA GLY A 941 13.51 34.85 -19.33
C GLY A 941 13.25 33.80 -20.41
N ALA A 942 14.24 33.48 -21.25
CA ALA A 942 14.10 32.44 -22.26
C ALA A 942 13.88 31.06 -21.61
N ALA A 943 14.52 30.77 -20.48
CA ALA A 943 14.33 29.52 -19.76
C ALA A 943 12.88 29.32 -19.27
N VAL A 944 12.18 30.39 -18.90
CA VAL A 944 10.75 30.32 -18.56
C VAL A 944 9.90 29.92 -19.78
N PHE A 945 10.21 30.44 -20.96
CA PHE A 945 9.54 30.02 -22.21
C PHE A 945 9.90 28.58 -22.63
N TYR A 946 11.14 28.14 -22.39
CA TYR A 946 11.55 26.74 -22.58
C TYR A 946 10.72 25.79 -21.70
N ASN A 947 10.63 26.08 -20.40
CA ASN A 947 9.86 25.29 -19.43
C ASN A 947 8.37 25.28 -19.75
N TRP A 948 7.83 26.40 -20.21
CA TRP A 948 6.44 26.47 -20.64
C TRP A 948 6.17 25.61 -21.87
N THR A 949 7.02 25.72 -22.90
CA THR A 949 6.85 24.99 -24.17
C THR A 949 6.97 23.49 -23.97
N THR A 950 8.03 23.03 -23.30
CA THR A 950 8.22 21.61 -22.98
C THR A 950 7.15 21.09 -22.01
N GLY A 951 6.75 21.91 -21.03
CA GLY A 951 5.68 21.59 -20.10
C GLY A 951 4.32 21.40 -20.79
N MET A 952 3.94 22.27 -21.72
CA MET A 952 2.69 22.15 -22.49
C MET A 952 2.68 20.92 -23.39
N ILE A 953 3.80 20.65 -24.09
CA ILE A 953 3.94 19.45 -24.92
C ILE A 953 3.89 18.18 -24.05
N GLY A 954 4.50 18.21 -22.87
CA GLY A 954 4.42 17.12 -21.91
C GLY A 954 2.99 16.83 -21.44
N GLU A 955 2.18 17.86 -21.21
CA GLU A 955 0.75 17.69 -20.90
C GLU A 955 -0.04 17.11 -22.09
N LEU A 956 0.27 17.52 -23.33
CA LEU A 956 -0.33 16.93 -24.53
C LEU A 956 -0.12 15.42 -24.57
N TYR A 957 1.13 14.96 -24.38
CA TYR A 957 1.48 13.54 -24.43
C TYR A 957 0.87 12.72 -23.29
N GLN A 958 0.57 13.35 -22.15
CA GLN A 958 -0.17 12.69 -21.07
C GLN A 958 -1.64 12.50 -21.42
N THR A 959 -2.25 13.46 -22.14
CA THR A 959 -3.65 13.38 -22.58
C THR A 959 -3.86 12.54 -23.84
N ASP A 960 -2.85 12.49 -24.72
CA ASP A 960 -2.84 11.74 -25.98
C ASP A 960 -1.47 11.07 -26.17
N PRO A 961 -1.30 9.83 -25.67
CA PRO A 961 -0.03 9.10 -25.79
C PRO A 961 0.41 8.86 -27.23
N ASP A 962 -0.54 8.76 -28.17
CA ASP A 962 -0.23 8.52 -29.59
C ASP A 962 0.45 9.74 -30.23
N ALA A 963 0.22 10.94 -29.70
CA ALA A 963 0.90 12.16 -30.12
C ALA A 963 2.42 12.10 -29.95
N LYS A 964 2.94 11.26 -29.03
CA LYS A 964 4.40 11.09 -28.83
C LYS A 964 5.09 10.49 -30.06
N ASN A 965 4.36 9.71 -30.86
CA ASN A 965 4.89 9.03 -32.04
C ASN A 965 4.78 9.87 -33.32
N ALA A 966 4.30 11.12 -33.23
CA ALA A 966 4.14 11.99 -34.38
C ALA A 966 5.49 12.44 -34.94
N ASN A 967 5.65 12.37 -36.26
CA ASN A 967 6.84 12.86 -36.94
C ASN A 967 6.91 14.41 -36.89
N PRO A 968 8.09 15.02 -36.67
CA PRO A 968 8.24 16.47 -36.69
C PRO A 968 7.78 17.11 -38.02
N ALA A 969 6.81 18.03 -37.95
CA ALA A 969 6.32 18.76 -39.13
C ALA A 969 7.42 19.64 -39.76
N ASN A 970 7.78 19.37 -41.02
CA ASN A 970 8.63 20.27 -41.81
C ASN A 970 7.91 21.59 -42.17
N ILE A 971 8.65 22.59 -42.64
CA ILE A 971 8.12 23.95 -42.92
C ILE A 971 6.88 23.94 -43.84
N TRP A 972 6.85 23.06 -44.85
CA TRP A 972 5.72 22.94 -45.77
C TRP A 972 4.49 22.34 -45.07
N ARG A 973 4.70 21.31 -44.25
CA ARG A 973 3.64 20.65 -43.47
C ARG A 973 3.07 21.57 -42.38
N GLN A 974 3.91 22.34 -41.71
CA GLN A 974 3.48 23.38 -40.76
C GLN A 974 2.48 24.35 -41.41
N LYS A 975 2.78 24.81 -42.64
CA LYS A 975 1.89 25.71 -43.38
C LYS A 975 0.50 25.07 -43.62
N GLN A 976 0.45 23.81 -44.03
CA GLN A 976 -0.83 23.12 -44.24
C GLN A 976 -1.65 23.01 -42.96
N ILE A 977 -1.02 22.62 -41.85
CA ILE A 977 -1.69 22.45 -40.56
C ILE A 977 -2.21 23.80 -40.05
N LEU A 978 -1.38 24.84 -40.08
CA LEU A 978 -1.73 26.17 -39.59
C LEU A 978 -2.78 26.87 -40.48
N ASP A 979 -2.74 26.68 -41.80
CA ASP A 979 -3.76 27.22 -42.72
C ASP A 979 -5.11 26.51 -42.54
N ALA A 980 -5.10 25.20 -42.30
CA ALA A 980 -6.32 24.44 -41.97
C ALA A 980 -6.96 24.92 -40.65
N LEU A 981 -6.15 25.15 -39.61
CA LEU A 981 -6.61 25.70 -38.32
C LEU A 981 -7.19 27.11 -38.45
N LYS A 982 -6.61 27.96 -39.31
CA LYS A 982 -7.16 29.31 -39.59
C LYS A 982 -8.47 29.25 -40.37
N SER A 983 -8.61 28.30 -41.30
CA SER A 983 -9.83 28.11 -42.09
C SER A 983 -11.01 27.59 -41.25
N SER A 984 -10.77 26.68 -40.30
CA SER A 984 -11.80 26.12 -39.41
C SER A 984 -12.36 27.16 -38.43
N LEU A 985 -11.51 28.11 -38.00
CA LEU A 985 -11.91 29.27 -37.19
C LEU A 985 -12.78 30.28 -37.96
N HIS A 986 -12.67 30.36 -39.30
CA HIS A 986 -13.53 31.21 -40.14
C HIS A 986 -14.88 30.55 -40.46
N THR A 987 -14.96 29.22 -40.60
CA THR A 987 -16.23 28.51 -40.81
C THR A 987 -17.13 28.47 -39.58
N ASN A 988 -16.57 28.46 -38.36
CA ASN A 988 -17.37 28.49 -37.13
C ASN A 988 -18.03 29.86 -36.83
N LYS A 989 -17.51 30.96 -37.41
CA LYS A 989 -18.16 32.28 -37.30
C LYS A 989 -19.39 32.45 -38.19
N HIS A 990 -19.58 31.62 -39.21
CA HIS A 990 -20.76 31.65 -40.09
C HIS A 990 -21.90 30.72 -39.64
N ARG A 991 -21.70 29.90 -38.58
CA ARG A 991 -22.73 29.05 -37.99
C ARG A 991 -23.29 29.56 -36.65
N SER A 992 -22.71 30.62 -36.08
CA SER A 992 -23.19 31.27 -34.86
C SER A 992 -23.75 32.69 -35.15
N GLY A 993 -24.46 32.83 -36.27
CA GLY A 993 -25.22 34.02 -36.64
C GLY A 993 -26.70 33.73 -36.54
#